data_AF-A0A1B8BYL9-F1
#
_entry.id   AF-A0A1B8BYL9-F1
#
_cell.length_a   1.000
_cell.length_b   1.000
_cell.length_c   1.000
_cell.angle_alpha   90.00
_cell.angle_beta   90.00
_cell.angle_gamma   90.00
#
_symmetry.space_group_name_H-M   'P 1'
#
loop_
_entity.id
_entity.type
_entity.pdbx_description
1 polymer ?
#
loop_
_entity_poly.entity_id
_entity_poly.type
_entity_poly.pdbx_seq_one_letter_code
_entity_poly.pdbx_strand_id
1 'polypeptide(L)'
;MAQENTEPPTPPSPVESLDVEAVLAKLSTSEKVDLLAGIDFWHTKAIPKHGIPSLRFTDGPNGVRGTRFFNGVPAACLPCGTALGATWNVPLLQEAGTLMGKETVAKGAHVILGPTVNMQRSPLGGRGFESFSEDPVLAGSSAAAIVNGIQETGVVASIKHFIANDQEHQRMAVDSIITERALREIYLLPFQIAVRDSKPGSFMSSYNKLGGTHVSENPRILDGILRKEWGWEGLIMSDWYGTYSTSEAMNAGLDLEMPGPSRWRGQLVTHALMANKISKQTLDARVREVLRLVSRVAKTGVPGNAPEGSRDTPETSALLRRIGGESIVLLKNDNKALPLDKSKTVAVIGPNAKIAAYCGGGSATLLPYYATTPFDGIAAKANETKYSVGCYSHVLLPLLGQNLKTADGKVGVTFKAFTDPVEVSDRQPVDVIHLADTYMYLVDYYHPKLTEDLYWTEVEGFFTPDEDGDFEFGLTVHGTGKLFLDDELLIDNETVQRSGGSFFNVGTIEEVGVKNLKAGQTYKVKVEYASGVTSKLSDSDGVVSFGGGGIRIGGARVIDPTEEIEKAVALAKTVDQVVICAGLNKDWEQEGHDREHMDLPGHTNDLISAVADANPNTVVVIQSGCPVRMPWADKVSSLAQAWYGGNETGNAIADVLFGDVNPSGKLPLSFPVRNEDNPAFLNYRSSHGRVLYGEDIYVGYRFYEATLKATQFPFGHGLSYTTFRLSELAVTNDGTNLTVQVLVENTGDRNGSEVVQVYIAQRAPCVKRPLKELKGFAKENIAAGQSKVVTVTIETKYATSYWDEERDTWVSEKDTYDILVGTTSAETPLKASFEIEESKWWLGL
;
A
#
# COMPACT_ATOMS: atom_id res chain seq x y z
N MET A 1 34.93 -23.03 21.55
CA MET A 1 34.50 -24.41 21.86
C MET A 1 32.99 -24.43 21.97
N ALA A 2 32.31 -25.01 20.99
CA ALA A 2 31.00 -25.64 21.12
C ALA A 2 30.68 -26.27 19.74
N GLN A 3 30.97 -27.55 19.60
CA GLN A 3 30.51 -28.38 18.49
C GLN A 3 29.43 -29.32 19.04
N GLU A 4 28.45 -29.61 18.18
CA GLU A 4 27.69 -30.85 18.10
C GLU A 4 26.71 -31.19 19.23
N ASN A 5 25.44 -30.88 18.96
CA ASN A 5 24.33 -31.84 19.06
C ASN A 5 23.10 -31.23 18.37
N THR A 6 22.97 -31.45 17.06
CA THR A 6 21.68 -31.25 16.38
C THR A 6 21.19 -32.63 15.94
N GLU A 7 20.20 -33.15 16.67
CA GLU A 7 19.32 -34.18 16.14
C GLU A 7 18.79 -33.74 14.75
N PRO A 8 18.52 -34.67 13.82
CA PRO A 8 17.88 -34.31 12.57
C PRO A 8 16.59 -33.52 12.86
N PRO A 9 16.29 -32.44 12.12
CA PRO A 9 15.09 -31.65 12.36
C PRO A 9 13.88 -32.59 12.28
N THR A 10 13.10 -32.61 13.36
CA THR A 10 11.80 -33.29 13.38
C THR A 10 11.00 -32.77 12.18
N PRO A 11 10.34 -33.64 11.39
CA PRO A 11 9.55 -33.18 10.26
C PRO A 11 8.56 -32.11 10.74
N PRO A 12 8.32 -31.03 9.96
CA PRO A 12 7.50 -29.93 10.42
C PRO A 12 6.07 -30.41 10.72
N SER A 13 5.69 -30.42 11.99
CA SER A 13 4.31 -30.71 12.41
C SER A 13 3.47 -29.43 12.30
N PRO A 14 2.19 -29.52 11.92
CA PRO A 14 1.27 -28.38 11.96
C PRO A 14 1.23 -27.73 13.34
N VAL A 15 1.00 -26.42 13.41
CA VAL A 15 0.74 -25.74 14.68
C VAL A 15 -0.53 -26.30 15.30
N GLU A 16 -0.44 -26.89 16.50
CA GLU A 16 -1.60 -27.38 17.25
C GLU A 16 -2.20 -26.27 18.13
N SER A 17 -3.51 -26.33 18.38
CA SER A 17 -4.16 -25.40 19.32
C SER A 17 -3.67 -25.66 20.75
N LEU A 18 -3.30 -24.59 21.46
CA LEU A 18 -2.80 -24.66 22.83
C LEU A 18 -3.89 -24.30 23.85
N ASP A 19 -3.87 -24.97 25.00
CA ASP A 19 -4.50 -24.46 26.23
C ASP A 19 -3.62 -23.34 26.79
N VAL A 20 -4.02 -22.10 26.47
CA VAL A 20 -3.25 -20.89 26.76
C VAL A 20 -2.91 -20.75 28.25
N GLU A 21 -3.87 -20.96 29.15
CA GLU A 21 -3.62 -20.79 30.59
C GLU A 21 -2.77 -21.92 31.16
N ALA A 22 -2.99 -23.16 30.71
CA ALA A 22 -2.18 -24.30 31.13
C ALA A 22 -0.72 -24.18 30.68
N VAL A 23 -0.47 -23.66 29.48
CA VAL A 23 0.88 -23.37 28.98
C VAL A 23 1.49 -22.19 29.74
N LEU A 24 0.76 -21.09 29.91
CA LEU A 24 1.22 -19.89 30.61
C LEU A 24 1.68 -20.18 32.05
N ALA A 25 0.99 -21.08 32.75
CA ALA A 25 1.33 -21.50 34.10
C ALA A 25 2.63 -22.31 34.19
N LYS A 26 3.05 -22.97 33.10
CA LYS A 26 4.27 -23.80 33.02
C LYS A 26 5.51 -23.02 32.58
N LEU A 27 5.33 -21.85 31.95
CA LEU A 27 6.44 -21.03 31.47
C LEU A 27 7.19 -20.38 32.64
N SER A 28 8.52 -20.53 32.63
CA SER A 28 9.42 -19.74 33.47
C SER A 28 9.38 -18.26 33.10
N THR A 29 9.85 -17.38 34.00
CA THR A 29 9.93 -15.95 33.69
C THR A 29 10.81 -15.66 32.48
N SER A 30 11.94 -16.36 32.31
CA SER A 30 12.81 -16.17 31.13
C SER A 30 12.09 -16.54 29.84
N GLU A 31 11.39 -17.68 29.82
CA GLU A 31 10.61 -18.13 28.66
C GLU A 31 9.48 -17.16 28.32
N LYS A 32 8.80 -16.63 29.34
CA LYS A 32 7.80 -15.59 29.17
C LYS A 32 8.39 -14.36 28.49
N VAL A 33 9.56 -13.90 28.93
CA VAL A 33 10.25 -12.75 28.34
C VAL A 33 10.69 -13.03 26.90
N ASP A 34 11.19 -14.23 26.61
CA ASP A 34 11.65 -14.61 25.27
C ASP A 34 10.51 -14.60 24.22
N LEU A 35 9.27 -14.89 24.63
CA LEU A 35 8.09 -14.86 23.74
C LEU A 35 7.63 -13.46 23.35
N LEU A 36 8.14 -12.43 24.03
CA LEU A 36 7.68 -11.06 23.86
C LEU A 36 8.44 -10.31 22.76
N ALA A 37 9.38 -10.92 22.06
CA ALA A 37 10.02 -10.25 20.91
C ALA A 37 10.21 -11.21 19.75
N GLY A 38 10.31 -10.64 18.54
CA GLY A 38 10.85 -11.37 17.39
C GLY A 38 12.26 -11.88 17.65
N ILE A 39 12.66 -12.95 16.96
CA ILE A 39 14.05 -13.45 16.94
C ILE A 39 14.84 -12.90 15.76
N ASP A 40 14.14 -12.50 14.71
CA ASP A 40 14.65 -11.89 13.48
C ASP A 40 13.58 -10.94 12.92
N PHE A 41 13.71 -10.55 11.65
CA PHE A 41 12.74 -9.68 10.98
C PHE A 41 11.31 -10.24 10.97
N TRP A 42 11.11 -11.56 10.93
CA TRP A 42 9.84 -12.16 10.51
C TRP A 42 9.31 -13.24 11.46
N HIS A 43 10.05 -13.62 12.50
CA HIS A 43 9.72 -14.80 13.29
C HIS A 43 9.64 -14.52 14.79
N THR A 44 8.69 -15.19 15.47
CA THR A 44 8.64 -15.24 16.94
C THR A 44 9.53 -16.34 17.50
N LYS A 45 9.86 -16.27 18.79
CA LYS A 45 10.59 -17.33 19.48
C LYS A 45 9.75 -18.60 19.62
N ALA A 46 10.32 -19.76 19.25
CA ALA A 46 9.76 -21.08 19.56
C ALA A 46 10.14 -21.56 20.96
N ILE A 47 9.23 -22.29 21.62
CA ILE A 47 9.50 -23.07 22.84
C ILE A 47 8.87 -24.48 22.70
N PRO A 48 9.55 -25.40 21.98
CA PRO A 48 8.97 -26.69 21.57
C PRO A 48 8.51 -27.59 22.73
N LYS A 49 9.20 -27.55 23.88
CA LYS A 49 8.82 -28.35 25.06
C LYS A 49 7.46 -28.01 25.66
N HIS A 50 6.91 -26.83 25.32
CA HIS A 50 5.57 -26.40 25.70
C HIS A 50 4.61 -26.37 24.50
N GLY A 51 5.01 -26.93 23.36
CA GLY A 51 4.22 -26.95 22.13
C GLY A 51 4.15 -25.61 21.40
N ILE A 52 5.01 -24.63 21.74
CA ILE A 52 4.98 -23.28 21.13
C ILE A 52 5.91 -23.26 19.91
N PRO A 53 5.40 -23.12 18.68
CA PRO A 53 6.21 -23.03 17.47
C PRO A 53 6.68 -21.60 17.21
N SER A 54 7.64 -21.47 16.28
CA SER A 54 8.00 -20.18 15.69
C SER A 54 6.92 -19.80 14.69
N LEU A 55 6.29 -18.64 14.86
CA LEU A 55 5.35 -18.09 13.89
C LEU A 55 6.11 -17.25 12.88
N ARG A 56 5.61 -17.18 11.65
CA ARG A 56 6.15 -16.35 10.58
C ARG A 56 5.15 -15.25 10.20
N PHE A 57 5.65 -14.03 10.12
CA PHE A 57 4.96 -12.83 9.67
C PHE A 57 5.44 -12.47 8.26
N THR A 58 4.58 -11.80 7.49
CA THR A 58 4.90 -11.33 6.15
C THR A 58 4.12 -10.07 5.84
N ASP A 59 4.76 -9.08 5.22
CA ASP A 59 4.02 -8.03 4.53
C ASP A 59 3.28 -8.62 3.30
N GLY A 60 2.21 -8.01 2.82
CA GLY A 60 1.58 -6.79 3.33
C GLY A 60 0.17 -6.59 2.76
N PRO A 61 -0.29 -5.35 2.58
CA PRO A 61 -1.71 -5.06 2.34
C PRO A 61 -2.19 -5.27 0.90
N ASN A 62 -1.30 -5.49 -0.08
CA ASN A 62 -1.66 -5.71 -1.48
C ASN A 62 -0.96 -6.95 -2.09
N GLY A 63 -0.65 -7.94 -1.25
CA GLY A 63 0.00 -9.19 -1.65
C GLY A 63 1.06 -9.61 -0.62
N VAL A 64 1.60 -10.81 -0.79
CA VAL A 64 2.42 -11.46 0.26
C VAL A 64 3.88 -11.57 -0.18
N ARG A 65 4.77 -10.74 0.37
CA ARG A 65 6.20 -10.73 0.01
C ARG A 65 6.94 -11.99 0.45
N GLY A 66 6.66 -12.49 1.65
CA GLY A 66 7.48 -13.49 2.33
C GLY A 66 8.57 -12.84 3.20
N THR A 67 9.62 -13.60 3.47
CA THR A 67 10.69 -13.27 4.43
C THR A 67 11.87 -12.54 3.81
N ARG A 68 11.80 -12.19 2.51
CA ARG A 68 12.94 -11.63 1.77
C ARG A 68 12.56 -10.45 0.89
N PHE A 69 13.31 -9.36 0.98
CA PHE A 69 13.39 -8.29 0.00
C PHE A 69 14.29 -8.71 -1.16
N PHE A 70 15.51 -9.16 -0.86
CA PHE A 70 16.44 -9.63 -1.88
C PHE A 70 16.17 -11.09 -2.28
N ASN A 71 16.01 -11.34 -3.59
CA ASN A 71 15.79 -12.67 -4.14
C ASN A 71 14.63 -13.43 -3.45
N GLY A 72 13.53 -12.72 -3.22
CA GLY A 72 12.31 -13.27 -2.62
C GLY A 72 11.55 -14.20 -3.56
N VAL A 73 10.63 -15.01 -3.01
CA VAL A 73 9.77 -15.88 -3.82
C VAL A 73 8.64 -15.06 -4.43
N PRO A 74 8.43 -15.08 -5.76
CA PRO A 74 7.36 -14.32 -6.40
C PRO A 74 5.97 -14.57 -5.81
N ALA A 75 5.09 -13.58 -5.86
CA ALA A 75 3.72 -13.66 -5.35
C ALA A 75 2.70 -12.92 -6.22
N ALA A 76 1.41 -13.08 -5.89
CA ALA A 76 0.34 -12.26 -6.44
C ALA A 76 0.40 -10.85 -5.84
N CYS A 77 0.67 -9.84 -6.66
CA CYS A 77 0.49 -8.43 -6.32
C CYS A 77 -0.89 -7.98 -6.79
N LEU A 78 -1.73 -7.60 -5.83
CA LEU A 78 -3.05 -7.04 -6.02
C LEU A 78 -2.95 -5.53 -6.31
N PRO A 79 -4.02 -4.91 -6.83
CA PRO A 79 -4.10 -3.45 -6.85
C PRO A 79 -3.86 -2.84 -5.46
N CYS A 80 -3.28 -1.63 -5.43
CA CYS A 80 -3.01 -0.90 -4.19
C CYS A 80 -4.28 -0.55 -3.40
N GLY A 81 -4.13 -0.10 -2.14
CA GLY A 81 -5.25 0.13 -1.22
C GLY A 81 -6.31 1.07 -1.77
N THR A 82 -5.92 2.20 -2.38
CA THR A 82 -6.87 3.14 -2.98
C THR A 82 -7.55 2.55 -4.22
N ALA A 83 -6.88 1.69 -4.99
CA ALA A 83 -7.52 0.95 -6.08
C ALA A 83 -8.57 -0.05 -5.55
N LEU A 84 -8.25 -0.78 -4.47
CA LEU A 84 -9.19 -1.68 -3.80
C LEU A 84 -10.40 -0.90 -3.25
N GLY A 85 -10.17 0.23 -2.59
CA GLY A 85 -11.23 1.13 -2.13
C GLY A 85 -12.09 1.66 -3.27
N ALA A 86 -11.50 1.90 -4.44
CA ALA A 86 -12.21 2.37 -5.62
C ALA A 86 -13.20 1.34 -6.20
N THR A 87 -13.12 0.07 -5.79
CA THR A 87 -14.09 -0.95 -6.23
C THR A 87 -15.47 -0.76 -5.60
N TRP A 88 -15.54 -0.22 -4.38
CA TRP A 88 -16.77 -0.14 -3.55
C TRP A 88 -17.52 -1.48 -3.44
N ASN A 89 -16.79 -2.60 -3.54
CA ASN A 89 -17.34 -3.93 -3.70
C ASN A 89 -16.89 -4.85 -2.55
N VAL A 90 -17.62 -4.82 -1.43
CA VAL A 90 -17.33 -5.61 -0.23
C VAL A 90 -17.14 -7.11 -0.54
N PRO A 91 -18.03 -7.78 -1.31
CA PRO A 91 -17.81 -9.17 -1.70
C PRO A 91 -16.50 -9.41 -2.45
N LEU A 92 -16.16 -8.57 -3.43
CA LEU A 92 -14.91 -8.70 -4.20
C LEU A 92 -13.68 -8.47 -3.32
N LEU A 93 -13.75 -7.55 -2.36
CA LEU A 93 -12.68 -7.32 -1.40
C LEU A 93 -12.50 -8.51 -0.44
N GLN A 94 -13.57 -9.20 -0.08
CA GLN A 94 -13.46 -10.46 0.66
C GLN A 94 -12.77 -11.55 -0.18
N GLU A 95 -13.11 -11.68 -1.47
CA GLU A 95 -12.39 -12.59 -2.38
C GLU A 95 -10.90 -12.24 -2.49
N ALA A 96 -10.56 -10.95 -2.55
CA ALA A 96 -9.18 -10.47 -2.51
C ALA A 96 -8.48 -10.86 -1.21
N GLY A 97 -9.15 -10.72 -0.06
CA GLY A 97 -8.65 -11.18 1.24
C GLY A 97 -8.40 -12.70 1.27
N THR A 98 -9.32 -13.50 0.72
CA THR A 98 -9.14 -14.96 0.60
C THR A 98 -7.94 -15.30 -0.26
N LEU A 99 -7.69 -14.57 -1.35
CA LEU A 99 -6.50 -14.72 -2.17
C LEU A 99 -5.23 -14.43 -1.34
N MET A 100 -5.19 -13.32 -0.60
CA MET A 100 -4.07 -12.96 0.27
C MET A 100 -3.81 -14.03 1.34
N GLY A 101 -4.86 -14.58 1.96
CA GLY A 101 -4.75 -15.69 2.91
C GLY A 101 -4.12 -16.94 2.29
N LYS A 102 -4.55 -17.32 1.08
CA LYS A 102 -3.97 -18.45 0.33
C LYS A 102 -2.50 -18.20 -0.06
N GLU A 103 -2.16 -16.99 -0.49
CA GLU A 103 -0.77 -16.60 -0.76
C GLU A 103 0.10 -16.65 0.50
N THR A 104 -0.46 -16.27 1.66
CA THR A 104 0.22 -16.31 2.96
C THR A 104 0.56 -17.75 3.35
N VAL A 105 -0.39 -18.67 3.18
CA VAL A 105 -0.15 -20.11 3.37
C VAL A 105 0.92 -20.63 2.42
N ALA A 106 0.90 -20.23 1.14
CA ALA A 106 1.91 -20.63 0.15
C ALA A 106 3.31 -20.13 0.52
N LYS A 107 3.43 -18.99 1.20
CA LYS A 107 4.69 -18.45 1.74
C LYS A 107 5.08 -19.06 3.09
N GLY A 108 4.38 -20.10 3.56
CA GLY A 108 4.66 -20.72 4.86
C GLY A 108 4.50 -19.75 6.03
N ALA A 109 3.69 -18.70 5.87
CA ALA A 109 3.46 -17.66 6.86
C ALA A 109 2.13 -17.87 7.59
N HIS A 110 2.02 -17.25 8.76
CA HIS A 110 0.92 -17.42 9.71
C HIS A 110 0.13 -16.14 9.90
N VAL A 111 0.81 -15.00 9.78
CA VAL A 111 0.25 -13.66 9.98
C VAL A 111 0.62 -12.78 8.79
N ILE A 112 -0.37 -12.13 8.20
CA ILE A 112 -0.16 -11.10 7.18
C ILE A 112 -0.26 -9.71 7.81
N LEU A 113 0.72 -8.85 7.51
CA LEU A 113 0.83 -7.49 8.04
C LEU A 113 -0.01 -6.52 7.21
N GLY A 114 -1.32 -6.69 7.26
CA GLY A 114 -2.30 -5.85 6.61
C GLY A 114 -3.74 -6.26 6.96
N PRO A 115 -4.73 -5.50 6.46
CA PRO A 115 -4.59 -4.36 5.56
C PRO A 115 -4.11 -3.07 6.26
N THR A 116 -3.72 -2.07 5.47
CA THR A 116 -3.35 -0.72 5.92
C THR A 116 -4.56 0.22 5.81
N VAL A 117 -4.87 0.98 6.87
CA VAL A 117 -6.16 1.68 7.05
C VAL A 117 -5.99 3.06 7.67
N ASN A 118 -4.85 3.71 7.40
CA ASN A 118 -4.63 5.12 7.74
C ASN A 118 -5.44 6.03 6.79
N MET A 119 -5.55 7.33 7.11
CA MET A 119 -6.49 8.23 6.44
C MET A 119 -5.76 9.26 5.58
N GLN A 120 -6.13 9.41 4.31
CA GLN A 120 -5.54 10.39 3.39
C GLN A 120 -6.08 11.80 3.66
N ARG A 121 -5.73 12.40 4.81
CA ARG A 121 -6.05 13.80 5.13
C ARG A 121 -5.40 14.81 4.17
N SER A 122 -4.34 14.39 3.49
CA SER A 122 -3.72 15.11 2.37
C SER A 122 -3.54 14.16 1.19
N PRO A 123 -3.57 14.67 -0.06
CA PRO A 123 -3.19 13.88 -1.21
C PRO A 123 -1.69 13.52 -1.22
N LEU A 124 -0.84 14.15 -0.40
CA LEU A 124 0.61 14.08 -0.54
C LEU A 124 1.27 12.89 0.19
N GLY A 125 0.52 12.12 0.97
CA GLY A 125 1.11 11.08 1.82
C GLY A 125 1.86 10.01 1.06
N GLY A 126 3.07 9.70 1.53
CA GLY A 126 3.94 8.68 0.93
C GLY A 126 3.27 7.31 0.83
N ARG A 127 2.50 6.95 1.86
CA ARG A 127 1.71 5.71 1.93
C ARG A 127 0.22 5.91 1.70
N GLY A 128 -0.16 7.04 1.11
CA GLY A 128 -1.57 7.30 0.77
C GLY A 128 -2.12 6.22 -0.18
N PHE A 129 -1.30 5.71 -1.10
CA PHE A 129 -1.66 4.61 -2.01
C PHE A 129 -2.00 3.29 -1.29
N GLU A 130 -1.49 3.10 -0.07
CA GLU A 130 -1.50 1.83 0.65
C GLU A 130 -2.78 1.63 1.47
N SER A 131 -3.44 2.73 1.85
CA SER A 131 -4.73 2.72 2.55
C SER A 131 -5.91 2.91 1.60
N PHE A 132 -7.14 2.75 2.08
CA PHE A 132 -8.31 2.63 1.19
C PHE A 132 -8.96 3.94 0.74
N SER A 133 -9.19 4.89 1.65
CA SER A 133 -10.16 5.98 1.43
C SER A 133 -10.00 7.11 2.45
N GLU A 134 -10.34 8.33 2.05
CA GLU A 134 -10.46 9.50 2.95
C GLU A 134 -11.72 9.43 3.83
N ASP A 135 -12.70 8.61 3.42
CA ASP A 135 -13.92 8.35 4.17
C ASP A 135 -13.78 7.13 5.09
N PRO A 136 -14.05 7.28 6.41
CA PRO A 136 -13.86 6.22 7.40
C PRO A 136 -14.82 5.04 7.24
N VAL A 137 -16.02 5.22 6.67
CA VAL A 137 -16.97 4.12 6.45
C VAL A 137 -16.48 3.25 5.29
N LEU A 138 -16.10 3.86 4.17
CA LEU A 138 -15.52 3.12 3.05
C LEU A 138 -14.21 2.42 3.45
N ALA A 139 -13.32 3.11 4.18
CA ALA A 139 -12.06 2.53 4.65
C ALA A 139 -12.29 1.35 5.61
N GLY A 140 -13.17 1.52 6.60
CA GLY A 140 -13.51 0.49 7.58
C GLY A 140 -14.18 -0.73 6.96
N SER A 141 -15.17 -0.53 6.09
CA SER A 141 -15.86 -1.64 5.41
C SER A 141 -14.92 -2.40 4.46
N SER A 142 -14.01 -1.70 3.78
CA SER A 142 -12.99 -2.33 2.92
C SER A 142 -12.01 -3.17 3.73
N ALA A 143 -11.52 -2.63 4.84
CA ALA A 143 -10.64 -3.34 5.76
C ALA A 143 -11.33 -4.58 6.36
N ALA A 144 -12.58 -4.44 6.80
CA ALA A 144 -13.36 -5.55 7.35
C ALA A 144 -13.52 -6.70 6.35
N ALA A 145 -13.84 -6.40 5.08
CA ALA A 145 -13.98 -7.39 4.03
C ALA A 145 -12.67 -8.16 3.78
N ILE A 146 -11.55 -7.45 3.64
CA ILE A 146 -10.22 -8.05 3.43
C ILE A 146 -9.83 -8.93 4.63
N VAL A 147 -10.03 -8.44 5.86
CA VAL A 147 -9.75 -9.21 7.09
C VAL A 147 -10.60 -10.48 7.15
N ASN A 148 -11.89 -10.40 6.83
CA ASN A 148 -12.76 -11.59 6.79
C ASN A 148 -12.23 -12.63 5.79
N GLY A 149 -11.90 -12.20 4.57
CA GLY A 149 -11.35 -13.10 3.55
C GLY A 149 -10.03 -13.76 3.96
N ILE A 150 -9.11 -13.00 4.58
CA ILE A 150 -7.84 -13.53 5.10
C ILE A 150 -8.10 -14.56 6.19
N GLN A 151 -8.95 -14.24 7.17
CA GLN A 151 -9.16 -15.08 8.35
C GLN A 151 -9.94 -16.36 8.06
N GLU A 152 -10.73 -16.41 6.98
CA GLU A 152 -11.37 -17.63 6.48
C GLU A 152 -10.35 -18.71 6.09
N THR A 153 -9.12 -18.34 5.72
CA THR A 153 -8.06 -19.31 5.41
C THR A 153 -7.27 -19.77 6.64
N GLY A 154 -7.69 -19.37 7.84
CA GLY A 154 -6.99 -19.63 9.10
C GLY A 154 -5.81 -18.70 9.38
N VAL A 155 -5.40 -17.87 8.42
CA VAL A 155 -4.34 -16.87 8.56
C VAL A 155 -4.83 -15.72 9.44
N VAL A 156 -3.94 -15.13 10.24
CA VAL A 156 -4.29 -13.95 11.04
C VAL A 156 -3.94 -12.67 10.27
N ALA A 157 -4.92 -11.76 10.15
CA ALA A 157 -4.68 -10.40 9.67
C ALA A 157 -4.18 -9.52 10.81
N SER A 158 -3.17 -8.68 10.53
CA SER A 158 -2.68 -7.63 11.42
C SER A 158 -2.99 -6.26 10.81
N ILE A 159 -4.11 -5.66 11.25
CA ILE A 159 -4.58 -4.37 10.74
C ILE A 159 -3.64 -3.24 11.20
N LYS A 160 -3.30 -2.31 10.30
CA LYS A 160 -2.25 -1.30 10.57
C LYS A 160 -2.53 0.07 9.93
N HIS A 161 -1.89 1.16 10.36
CA HIS A 161 -1.10 1.29 11.59
C HIS A 161 -1.96 2.04 12.60
N PHE A 162 -2.14 1.45 13.77
CA PHE A 162 -3.00 1.97 14.82
C PHE A 162 -2.21 2.91 15.75
N ILE A 163 -2.35 4.24 15.71
CA ILE A 163 -3.23 5.03 14.85
C ILE A 163 -2.61 6.39 14.47
N ALA A 164 -3.18 7.02 13.44
CA ALA A 164 -2.82 8.35 12.92
C ALA A 164 -1.40 8.48 12.34
N ASN A 165 -0.94 7.42 11.69
CA ASN A 165 0.28 7.45 10.87
C ASN A 165 -0.04 7.93 9.45
N ASP A 166 -0.52 9.17 9.32
CA ASP A 166 -1.12 9.68 8.07
C ASP A 166 -0.13 10.52 7.24
N GLN A 167 1.16 10.53 7.61
CA GLN A 167 2.29 11.10 6.88
C GLN A 167 3.57 10.33 7.20
N GLU A 168 4.56 10.34 6.32
CA GLU A 168 5.84 9.66 6.53
C GLU A 168 6.90 10.56 7.16
N HIS A 169 6.84 11.87 6.94
CA HIS A 169 7.86 12.81 7.42
C HIS A 169 7.98 12.76 8.95
N GLN A 170 9.14 12.30 9.42
CA GLN A 170 9.49 12.08 10.83
C GLN A 170 8.54 11.13 11.59
N ARG A 171 7.94 10.14 10.91
CA ARG A 171 6.93 9.22 11.48
C ARG A 171 7.29 8.60 12.84
N MET A 172 8.57 8.29 13.11
CA MET A 172 9.00 7.73 14.41
C MET A 172 9.02 8.74 15.56
N ALA A 173 9.04 10.04 15.26
CA ALA A 173 9.23 11.10 16.26
C ALA A 173 8.04 12.07 16.35
N VAL A 174 7.28 12.23 15.27
CA VAL A 174 6.23 13.23 15.12
C VAL A 174 5.10 13.00 16.11
N ASP A 175 4.64 14.08 16.72
CA ASP A 175 3.45 14.12 17.56
C ASP A 175 2.24 14.64 16.77
N SER A 176 1.29 13.74 16.51
CA SER A 176 0.02 14.09 15.89
C SER A 176 -0.91 14.67 16.95
N ILE A 177 -1.21 15.96 16.84
CA ILE A 177 -2.10 16.71 17.73
C ILE A 177 -3.49 16.73 17.09
N ILE A 178 -4.42 16.00 17.69
CA ILE A 178 -5.76 15.74 17.16
C ILE A 178 -6.79 15.99 18.27
N THR A 179 -7.92 16.60 17.91
CA THR A 179 -9.11 16.69 18.78
C THR A 179 -9.66 15.28 19.05
N GLU A 180 -10.39 15.10 20.16
CA GLU A 180 -10.97 13.78 20.44
C GLU A 180 -12.03 13.45 19.38
N ARG A 181 -12.78 14.46 18.96
CA ARG A 181 -13.80 14.32 17.92
C ARG A 181 -13.23 13.80 16.60
N ALA A 182 -12.19 14.43 16.04
CA ALA A 182 -11.58 13.94 14.80
C ALA A 182 -10.92 12.57 15.00
N LEU A 183 -10.24 12.36 16.13
CA LEU A 183 -9.65 11.06 16.44
C LEU A 183 -10.70 9.95 16.38
N ARG A 184 -11.90 10.19 16.93
CA ARG A 184 -13.01 9.23 16.98
C ARG A 184 -13.74 9.09 15.66
N GLU A 185 -14.09 10.19 15.01
CA GLU A 185 -14.94 10.21 13.81
C GLU A 185 -14.19 9.87 12.52
N ILE A 186 -12.88 10.15 12.43
CA ILE A 186 -12.10 9.98 11.20
C ILE A 186 -11.08 8.85 11.33
N TYR A 187 -10.24 8.88 12.35
CA TYR A 187 -9.06 8.02 12.39
C TYR A 187 -9.32 6.67 13.08
N LEU A 188 -10.03 6.66 14.20
CA LEU A 188 -10.39 5.41 14.90
C LEU A 188 -11.58 4.70 14.27
N LEU A 189 -12.53 5.42 13.68
CA LEU A 189 -13.75 4.84 13.12
C LEU A 189 -13.52 3.68 12.13
N PRO A 190 -12.57 3.74 11.16
CA PRO A 190 -12.34 2.59 10.27
C PRO A 190 -11.83 1.35 11.02
N PHE A 191 -11.02 1.53 12.07
CA PHE A 191 -10.58 0.42 12.93
C PHE A 191 -11.74 -0.10 13.80
N GLN A 192 -12.60 0.79 14.31
CA GLN A 192 -13.81 0.42 15.06
C GLN A 192 -14.74 -0.44 14.21
N ILE A 193 -14.97 -0.04 12.96
CA ILE A 193 -15.76 -0.79 11.97
C ILE A 193 -15.11 -2.15 11.71
N ALA A 194 -13.80 -2.21 11.48
CA ALA A 194 -13.10 -3.48 11.28
C ALA A 194 -13.23 -4.40 12.51
N VAL A 195 -13.08 -3.89 13.73
CA VAL A 195 -13.28 -4.70 14.95
C VAL A 195 -14.70 -5.23 15.04
N ARG A 196 -15.71 -4.39 14.78
CA ARG A 196 -17.13 -4.77 14.78
C ARG A 196 -17.43 -5.88 13.77
N ASP A 197 -16.95 -5.71 12.54
CA ASP A 197 -17.42 -6.48 11.38
C ASP A 197 -16.51 -7.67 11.01
N SER A 198 -15.27 -7.70 11.49
CA SER A 198 -14.31 -8.75 11.13
C SER A 198 -13.41 -9.25 12.26
N LYS A 199 -13.35 -8.54 13.39
CA LYS A 199 -12.55 -8.91 14.58
C LYS A 199 -11.10 -9.29 14.21
N PRO A 200 -10.27 -8.34 13.73
CA PRO A 200 -8.90 -8.63 13.32
C PRO A 200 -8.12 -9.37 14.39
N GLY A 201 -7.41 -10.42 13.99
CA GLY A 201 -6.71 -11.29 14.92
C GLY A 201 -5.52 -10.62 15.59
N SER A 202 -5.00 -9.54 15.00
CA SER A 202 -3.90 -8.73 15.51
C SER A 202 -4.01 -7.27 15.05
N PHE A 203 -3.36 -6.37 15.80
CA PHE A 203 -3.12 -4.97 15.45
C PHE A 203 -1.62 -4.70 15.40
N MET A 204 -1.20 -3.81 14.51
CA MET A 204 0.14 -3.21 14.52
C MET A 204 0.02 -1.74 14.95
N SER A 205 0.71 -1.36 16.03
CA SER A 205 0.73 0.01 16.51
C SER A 205 1.53 0.91 15.58
N SER A 206 1.15 2.18 15.43
CA SER A 206 1.87 3.15 14.62
C SER A 206 3.19 3.61 15.21
N TYR A 207 4.02 4.20 14.36
CA TYR A 207 5.28 4.83 14.74
C TYR A 207 5.12 6.10 15.55
N ASN A 208 4.12 6.93 15.22
CA ASN A 208 3.98 8.30 15.70
C ASN A 208 3.52 8.39 17.17
N LYS A 209 3.47 9.62 17.69
CA LYS A 209 2.85 9.95 18.96
C LYS A 209 1.44 10.51 18.74
N LEU A 210 0.66 10.42 19.80
CA LEU A 210 -0.62 11.11 19.98
C LEU A 210 -0.59 11.88 21.30
N GLY A 211 -0.70 13.20 21.24
CA GLY A 211 -0.70 14.06 22.42
C GLY A 211 0.56 13.89 23.27
N GLY A 212 1.72 13.71 22.62
CA GLY A 212 3.04 13.61 23.25
C GLY A 212 3.48 12.20 23.66
N THR A 213 2.60 11.19 23.57
CA THR A 213 2.93 9.80 23.92
C THR A 213 2.94 8.92 22.68
N HIS A 214 3.99 8.13 22.47
CA HIS A 214 4.05 7.17 21.37
C HIS A 214 2.87 6.19 21.46
N VAL A 215 2.27 5.84 20.32
CA VAL A 215 1.05 5.00 20.36
C VAL A 215 1.34 3.62 20.96
N SER A 216 2.53 3.06 20.73
CA SER A 216 3.00 1.81 21.33
C SER A 216 3.18 1.86 22.86
N GLU A 217 3.09 3.06 23.46
CA GLU A 217 3.20 3.34 24.90
C GLU A 217 1.94 3.96 25.48
N ASN A 218 0.88 4.15 24.69
CA ASN A 218 -0.28 4.92 25.10
C ASN A 218 -1.38 4.01 25.69
N PRO A 219 -1.54 3.94 27.04
CA PRO A 219 -2.54 3.07 27.67
C PRO A 219 -3.97 3.49 27.34
N ARG A 220 -4.20 4.77 27.02
CA ARG A 220 -5.55 5.23 26.62
C ARG A 220 -5.96 4.58 25.31
N ILE A 221 -5.02 4.42 24.39
CA ILE A 221 -5.28 3.91 23.05
C ILE A 221 -5.29 2.37 23.03
N LEU A 222 -4.23 1.73 23.53
CA LEU A 222 -4.06 0.28 23.43
C LEU A 222 -4.93 -0.52 24.41
N ASP A 223 -5.09 -0.03 25.64
CA ASP A 223 -5.87 -0.73 26.67
C ASP A 223 -7.25 -0.08 26.87
N GLY A 224 -7.31 1.25 26.96
CA GLY A 224 -8.55 2.01 27.16
C GLY A 224 -9.55 1.83 26.02
N ILE A 225 -9.20 2.26 24.81
CA ILE A 225 -10.11 2.20 23.66
C ILE A 225 -10.17 0.77 23.11
N LEU A 226 -9.04 0.21 22.70
CA LEU A 226 -9.05 -1.04 21.95
C LEU A 226 -9.54 -2.24 22.80
N ARG A 227 -8.98 -2.46 24.00
CA ARG A 227 -9.36 -3.62 24.83
C ARG A 227 -10.60 -3.40 25.68
N LYS A 228 -10.70 -2.27 26.40
CA LYS A 228 -11.79 -2.05 27.37
C LYS A 228 -13.05 -1.50 26.72
N GLU A 229 -12.94 -0.47 25.89
CA GLU A 229 -14.11 0.16 25.27
C GLU A 229 -14.68 -0.70 24.13
N TRP A 230 -13.85 -1.14 23.19
CA TRP A 230 -14.30 -1.96 22.06
C TRP A 230 -14.40 -3.45 22.38
N GLY A 231 -13.88 -3.88 23.54
CA GLY A 231 -13.90 -5.29 23.92
C GLY A 231 -13.07 -6.19 23.00
N TRP A 232 -12.07 -5.63 22.30
CA TRP A 232 -11.27 -6.41 21.35
C TRP A 232 -10.26 -7.31 22.07
N GLU A 233 -10.13 -8.53 21.55
CA GLU A 233 -9.15 -9.50 22.01
C GLU A 233 -8.22 -9.92 20.86
N GLY A 234 -6.92 -9.80 21.08
CA GLY A 234 -5.90 -10.18 20.12
C GLY A 234 -4.53 -9.61 20.48
N LEU A 235 -3.57 -9.89 19.61
CA LEU A 235 -2.19 -9.47 19.77
C LEU A 235 -1.97 -8.06 19.20
N ILE A 236 -1.40 -7.17 20.01
CA ILE A 236 -0.85 -5.89 19.58
C ILE A 236 0.66 -6.04 19.40
N MET A 237 1.15 -5.89 18.18
CA MET A 237 2.58 -5.81 17.89
C MET A 237 3.01 -4.38 17.59
N SER A 238 4.30 -4.08 17.77
CA SER A 238 4.86 -2.83 17.25
C SER A 238 4.98 -2.90 15.73
N ASP A 239 4.96 -1.74 15.07
CA ASP A 239 5.65 -1.61 13.79
C ASP A 239 7.15 -1.89 13.98
N TRP A 240 7.90 -2.10 12.90
CA TRP A 240 9.31 -2.48 12.94
C TRP A 240 10.15 -1.42 13.64
N TYR A 241 10.70 -1.74 14.82
CA TYR A 241 11.39 -0.80 15.71
C TYR A 241 10.51 0.30 16.31
N GLY A 242 9.17 0.22 16.16
CA GLY A 242 8.19 1.13 16.74
C GLY A 242 7.94 0.93 18.25
N THR A 243 8.92 0.41 18.98
CA THR A 243 8.92 0.32 20.45
C THR A 243 9.92 1.32 21.01
N TYR A 244 9.55 2.07 22.06
CA TYR A 244 10.35 3.20 22.55
C TYR A 244 10.68 3.12 24.06
N SER A 245 10.20 2.09 24.73
CA SER A 245 10.46 1.84 26.15
C SER A 245 10.27 0.38 26.52
N THR A 246 10.80 0.00 27.68
CA THR A 246 10.57 -1.31 28.28
C THR A 246 9.29 -1.35 29.11
N SER A 247 9.14 -0.46 30.11
CA SER A 247 8.10 -0.61 31.14
C SER A 247 6.78 0.03 30.69
N GLU A 248 6.86 1.19 30.07
CA GLU A 248 5.73 2.02 29.64
C GLU A 248 4.96 1.27 28.53
N ALA A 249 5.63 0.78 27.48
CA ALA A 249 5.02 -0.05 26.44
C ALA A 249 4.35 -1.33 26.99
N MET A 250 5.03 -2.06 27.89
CA MET A 250 4.49 -3.28 28.50
C MET A 250 3.23 -3.02 29.34
N ASN A 251 3.22 -1.92 30.11
CA ASN A 251 2.08 -1.51 30.93
C ASN A 251 0.94 -0.94 30.07
N ALA A 252 1.25 -0.30 28.93
CA ALA A 252 0.25 0.22 27.99
C ALA A 252 -0.51 -0.88 27.24
N GLY A 253 0.10 -2.05 27.05
CA GLY A 253 -0.54 -3.21 26.42
C GLY A 253 0.10 -3.68 25.13
N LEU A 254 1.33 -3.24 24.81
CA LEU A 254 2.07 -3.72 23.64
C LEU A 254 2.58 -5.16 23.88
N ASP A 255 2.01 -6.14 23.16
CA ASP A 255 2.25 -7.56 23.43
C ASP A 255 3.52 -8.10 22.77
N LEU A 256 3.88 -7.64 21.57
CA LEU A 256 5.04 -8.15 20.82
C LEU A 256 5.89 -7.00 20.25
N GLU A 257 7.19 -7.00 20.53
CA GLU A 257 8.16 -6.12 19.86
C GLU A 257 8.64 -6.80 18.58
N MET A 258 8.53 -6.09 17.46
CA MET A 258 9.08 -6.48 16.17
C MET A 258 10.03 -5.39 15.66
N PRO A 259 11.09 -5.75 14.92
CA PRO A 259 11.59 -7.11 14.73
C PRO A 259 12.50 -7.57 15.88
N GLY A 260 13.05 -8.78 15.75
CA GLY A 260 14.22 -9.24 16.51
C GLY A 260 15.56 -8.90 15.84
N PRO A 261 16.68 -9.01 16.58
CA PRO A 261 16.73 -9.23 18.02
C PRO A 261 16.23 -8.00 18.78
N SER A 262 15.61 -8.25 19.93
CA SER A 262 14.96 -7.23 20.76
C SER A 262 15.93 -6.11 21.21
N ARG A 263 15.43 -4.86 21.22
CA ARG A 263 16.11 -3.71 21.85
C ARG A 263 15.57 -3.41 23.24
N TRP A 264 14.27 -3.56 23.45
CA TRP A 264 13.58 -3.08 24.65
C TRP A 264 13.13 -4.19 25.61
N ARG A 265 13.22 -5.45 25.18
CA ARG A 265 12.82 -6.63 25.95
C ARG A 265 14.04 -7.49 26.31
N GLY A 266 13.83 -8.73 26.76
CA GLY A 266 14.92 -9.55 27.29
C GLY A 266 15.39 -9.11 28.68
N GLN A 267 16.68 -8.81 28.81
CA GLN A 267 17.29 -8.45 30.11
C GLN A 267 16.65 -7.21 30.74
N LEU A 268 16.24 -6.22 29.92
CA LEU A 268 15.60 -5.00 30.41
C LEU A 268 14.26 -5.30 31.08
N VAL A 269 13.45 -6.23 30.53
CA VAL A 269 12.18 -6.68 31.13
C VAL A 269 12.45 -7.43 32.44
N THR A 270 13.47 -8.28 32.47
CA THR A 270 13.88 -8.97 33.71
C THR A 270 14.25 -7.97 34.80
N HIS A 271 15.03 -6.93 34.46
CA HIS A 271 15.39 -5.88 35.41
C HIS A 271 14.16 -5.06 35.85
N ALA A 272 13.25 -4.73 34.92
CA ALA A 272 12.02 -4.00 35.22
C ALA A 272 11.10 -4.76 36.18
N LEU A 273 11.03 -6.11 36.08
CA LEU A 273 10.34 -6.96 37.05
C LEU A 273 11.00 -6.90 38.43
N MET A 274 12.33 -6.99 38.51
CA MET A 274 13.07 -6.89 39.77
C MET A 274 12.89 -5.53 40.45
N ALA A 275 12.78 -4.47 39.65
CA ALA A 275 12.54 -3.11 40.10
C ALA A 275 11.06 -2.79 40.36
N ASN A 276 10.14 -3.75 40.18
CA ASN A 276 8.69 -3.55 40.25
C ASN A 276 8.14 -2.43 39.33
N LYS A 277 8.82 -2.13 38.21
CA LYS A 277 8.30 -1.23 37.18
C LYS A 277 7.22 -1.88 36.31
N ILE A 278 7.26 -3.20 36.22
CA ILE A 278 6.21 -4.02 35.62
C ILE A 278 5.86 -5.16 36.58
N SER A 279 4.59 -5.55 36.62
CA SER A 279 4.14 -6.64 37.47
C SER A 279 4.25 -7.99 36.74
N LYS A 280 4.27 -9.10 37.49
CA LYS A 280 4.12 -10.45 36.90
C LYS A 280 2.80 -10.61 36.15
N GLN A 281 1.74 -9.92 36.60
CA GLN A 281 0.45 -9.93 35.91
C GLN A 281 0.53 -9.21 34.56
N THR A 282 1.27 -8.10 34.48
CA THR A 282 1.55 -7.40 33.22
C THR A 282 2.28 -8.33 32.26
N LEU A 283 3.36 -8.98 32.71
CA LEU A 283 4.10 -9.96 31.91
C LEU A 283 3.17 -11.08 31.40
N ASP A 284 2.41 -11.69 32.28
CA ASP A 284 1.50 -12.80 31.95
C ASP A 284 0.40 -12.35 30.98
N ALA A 285 -0.08 -11.11 31.09
CA ALA A 285 -1.06 -10.54 30.18
C ALA A 285 -0.51 -10.38 28.75
N ARG A 286 0.74 -9.92 28.59
CA ARG A 286 1.37 -9.82 27.25
C ARG A 286 1.62 -11.20 26.64
N VAL A 287 2.15 -12.14 27.44
CA VAL A 287 2.44 -13.50 26.96
C VAL A 287 1.17 -14.24 26.58
N ARG A 288 0.07 -14.05 27.31
CA ARG A 288 -1.23 -14.64 26.97
C ARG A 288 -1.68 -14.30 25.55
N GLU A 289 -1.49 -13.06 25.11
CA GLU A 289 -1.89 -12.67 23.75
C GLU A 289 -0.99 -13.29 22.67
N VAL A 290 0.30 -13.49 22.94
CA VAL A 290 1.20 -14.27 22.07
C VAL A 290 0.73 -15.73 21.98
N LEU A 291 0.38 -16.35 23.10
CA LEU A 291 -0.12 -17.74 23.13
C LEU A 291 -1.50 -17.86 22.44
N ARG A 292 -2.37 -16.86 22.60
CA ARG A 292 -3.64 -16.79 21.86
C ARG A 292 -3.41 -16.69 20.35
N LEU A 293 -2.41 -15.92 19.92
CA LEU A 293 -2.03 -15.87 18.51
C LEU A 293 -1.60 -17.25 18.01
N VAL A 294 -0.76 -17.96 18.75
CA VAL A 294 -0.35 -19.34 18.42
C VAL A 294 -1.58 -20.25 18.25
N SER A 295 -2.53 -20.20 19.17
CA SER A 295 -3.76 -20.99 19.05
C SER A 295 -4.65 -20.56 17.87
N ARG A 296 -4.66 -19.27 17.49
CA ARG A 296 -5.41 -18.78 16.32
C ARG A 296 -4.83 -19.32 15.01
N VAL A 297 -3.51 -19.22 14.85
CA VAL A 297 -2.82 -19.61 13.61
C VAL A 297 -2.69 -21.14 13.46
N ALA A 298 -2.99 -21.92 14.50
CA ALA A 298 -3.13 -23.37 14.39
C ALA A 298 -4.07 -23.80 13.25
N LYS A 299 -5.10 -22.99 12.97
CA LYS A 299 -6.07 -23.24 11.89
C LYS A 299 -5.46 -23.17 10.49
N THR A 300 -4.31 -22.52 10.32
CA THR A 300 -3.61 -22.46 9.02
C THR A 300 -3.13 -23.84 8.56
N GLY A 301 -2.83 -24.75 9.50
CA GLY A 301 -2.14 -26.01 9.21
C GLY A 301 -0.69 -25.84 8.75
N VAL A 302 -0.17 -24.61 8.69
CA VAL A 302 1.20 -24.31 8.27
C VAL A 302 2.15 -24.72 9.39
N PRO A 303 3.18 -25.54 9.11
CA PRO A 303 4.21 -25.83 10.10
C PRO A 303 5.14 -24.64 10.35
N GLY A 304 5.75 -24.60 11.55
CA GLY A 304 6.83 -23.67 11.83
C GLY A 304 7.99 -23.83 10.83
N ASN A 305 8.51 -22.70 10.34
CA ASN A 305 9.60 -22.64 9.34
C ASN A 305 9.32 -23.37 8.02
N ALA A 306 8.05 -23.47 7.60
CA ALA A 306 7.69 -24.03 6.30
C ALA A 306 8.46 -23.33 5.14
N PRO A 307 8.81 -24.05 4.06
CA PRO A 307 9.44 -23.43 2.90
C PRO A 307 8.48 -22.44 2.22
N GLU A 308 9.04 -21.38 1.64
CA GLU A 308 8.26 -20.45 0.82
C GLU A 308 8.01 -21.03 -0.57
N GLY A 309 6.78 -20.95 -1.03
CA GLY A 309 6.36 -21.34 -2.38
C GLY A 309 5.61 -20.24 -3.13
N SER A 310 5.33 -20.52 -4.39
CA SER A 310 4.54 -19.70 -5.31
C SER A 310 3.22 -20.40 -5.66
N ARG A 311 2.20 -19.62 -6.03
CA ARG A 311 0.89 -20.10 -6.48
C ARG A 311 0.39 -19.34 -7.71
N ASP A 312 1.26 -19.25 -8.72
CA ASP A 312 0.92 -18.63 -10.00
C ASP A 312 -0.05 -19.53 -10.78
N THR A 313 -1.34 -19.16 -10.79
CA THR A 313 -2.39 -19.94 -11.45
C THR A 313 -3.27 -19.05 -12.33
N PRO A 314 -3.92 -19.62 -13.37
CA PRO A 314 -4.85 -18.87 -14.21
C PRO A 314 -6.03 -18.27 -13.43
N GLU A 315 -6.52 -18.94 -12.38
CA GLU A 315 -7.62 -18.42 -11.54
C GLU A 315 -7.16 -17.20 -10.74
N THR A 316 -5.92 -17.22 -10.27
CA THR A 316 -5.30 -16.08 -9.57
C THR A 316 -5.18 -14.90 -10.53
N SER A 317 -4.64 -15.13 -11.72
CA SER A 317 -4.53 -14.12 -12.78
C SER A 317 -5.90 -13.53 -13.15
N ALA A 318 -6.92 -14.38 -13.35
CA ALA A 318 -8.28 -13.93 -13.66
C ALA A 318 -8.91 -13.08 -12.53
N LEU A 319 -8.68 -13.44 -11.26
CA LEU A 319 -9.14 -12.64 -10.13
C LEU A 319 -8.42 -11.30 -10.05
N LEU A 320 -7.08 -11.27 -10.19
CA LEU A 320 -6.29 -10.04 -10.21
C LEU A 320 -6.75 -9.09 -11.32
N ARG A 321 -6.98 -9.62 -12.53
CA ARG A 321 -7.49 -8.86 -13.67
C ARG A 321 -8.89 -8.31 -13.44
N ARG A 322 -9.79 -9.09 -12.81
CA ARG A 322 -11.14 -8.61 -12.43
C ARG A 322 -11.06 -7.49 -11.40
N ILE A 323 -10.27 -7.64 -10.35
CA ILE A 323 -10.08 -6.59 -9.33
C ILE A 323 -9.50 -5.33 -9.98
N GLY A 324 -8.48 -5.47 -10.83
CA GLY A 324 -7.92 -4.37 -11.61
C GLY A 324 -8.97 -3.66 -12.45
N GLY A 325 -9.77 -4.41 -13.24
CA GLY A 325 -10.82 -3.85 -14.08
C GLY A 325 -11.92 -3.13 -13.30
N GLU A 326 -12.33 -3.64 -12.13
CA GLU A 326 -13.31 -2.99 -11.25
C GLU A 326 -12.75 -1.81 -10.44
N SER A 327 -11.43 -1.71 -10.29
CA SER A 327 -10.77 -0.59 -9.59
C SER A 327 -10.60 0.65 -10.47
N ILE A 328 -10.49 0.48 -11.80
CA ILE A 328 -10.30 1.60 -12.73
C ILE A 328 -11.52 2.52 -12.70
N VAL A 329 -11.26 3.81 -12.52
CA VAL A 329 -12.29 4.86 -12.48
C VAL A 329 -12.24 5.65 -13.78
N LEU A 330 -13.32 5.60 -14.56
CA LEU A 330 -13.49 6.48 -15.72
C LEU A 330 -13.90 7.86 -15.22
N LEU A 331 -13.01 8.85 -15.32
CA LEU A 331 -13.22 10.18 -14.78
C LEU A 331 -13.95 11.11 -15.75
N LYS A 332 -13.63 10.96 -17.05
CA LYS A 332 -14.19 11.76 -18.15
C LYS A 332 -14.29 10.88 -19.40
N ASN A 333 -15.37 11.05 -20.19
CA ASN A 333 -15.52 10.37 -21.48
C ASN A 333 -16.42 11.16 -22.43
N ASP A 334 -15.88 12.23 -23.00
CA ASP A 334 -16.55 13.06 -23.98
C ASP A 334 -16.46 12.44 -25.38
N ASN A 335 -17.40 12.82 -26.25
CA ASN A 335 -17.45 12.40 -27.66
C ASN A 335 -17.48 10.88 -27.89
N LYS A 336 -17.74 10.08 -26.84
CA LYS A 336 -17.65 8.61 -26.87
C LYS A 336 -16.29 8.12 -27.37
N ALA A 337 -15.20 8.80 -26.99
CA ALA A 337 -13.84 8.40 -27.38
C ALA A 337 -13.46 7.02 -26.79
N LEU A 338 -14.06 6.63 -25.66
CA LEU A 338 -14.06 5.26 -25.16
C LEU A 338 -15.46 4.62 -25.24
N PRO A 339 -15.55 3.29 -25.48
CA PRO A 339 -14.43 2.34 -25.64
C PRO A 339 -13.72 2.44 -27.01
N LEU A 340 -12.45 2.02 -27.06
CA LEU A 340 -11.63 1.97 -28.27
C LEU A 340 -12.07 0.86 -29.24
N ASP A 341 -11.68 1.00 -30.51
CA ASP A 341 -12.02 0.05 -31.57
C ASP A 341 -10.81 -0.85 -31.85
N LYS A 342 -10.98 -2.16 -31.67
CA LYS A 342 -9.91 -3.15 -31.87
C LYS A 342 -9.38 -3.18 -33.31
N SER A 343 -10.17 -2.75 -34.29
CA SER A 343 -9.79 -2.77 -35.71
C SER A 343 -8.86 -1.62 -36.14
N LYS A 344 -8.71 -0.59 -35.30
CA LYS A 344 -7.99 0.64 -35.65
C LYS A 344 -6.54 0.64 -35.16
N THR A 345 -5.72 1.52 -35.73
CA THR A 345 -4.34 1.71 -35.27
C THR A 345 -4.32 2.60 -34.03
N VAL A 346 -3.59 2.16 -33.00
CA VAL A 346 -3.46 2.86 -31.70
C VAL A 346 -2.03 3.35 -31.49
N ALA A 347 -1.83 4.64 -31.20
CA ALA A 347 -0.59 5.11 -30.62
C ALA A 347 -0.69 5.05 -29.09
N VAL A 348 0.26 4.35 -28.46
CA VAL A 348 0.44 4.34 -27.01
C VAL A 348 1.65 5.21 -26.69
N ILE A 349 1.42 6.31 -25.97
CA ILE A 349 2.40 7.36 -25.72
C ILE A 349 2.61 7.51 -24.22
N GLY A 350 3.82 7.87 -23.81
CA GLY A 350 4.07 8.38 -22.46
C GLY A 350 4.96 7.49 -21.59
N PRO A 351 5.43 8.04 -20.45
CA PRO A 351 6.45 7.41 -19.63
C PRO A 351 6.01 6.10 -18.96
N ASN A 352 4.71 5.94 -18.66
CA ASN A 352 4.20 4.74 -18.01
C ASN A 352 3.69 3.70 -19.03
N ALA A 353 3.81 3.94 -20.33
CA ALA A 353 3.31 3.01 -21.35
C ALA A 353 4.05 1.65 -21.32
N LYS A 354 5.40 1.68 -21.29
CA LYS A 354 6.25 0.47 -21.25
C LYS A 354 6.83 0.18 -19.87
N ILE A 355 6.31 0.83 -18.83
CA ILE A 355 6.69 0.60 -17.44
C ILE A 355 5.44 0.16 -16.69
N ALA A 356 5.47 -1.05 -16.12
CA ALA A 356 4.38 -1.50 -15.26
C ALA A 356 4.50 -0.82 -13.88
N ALA A 357 3.83 0.32 -13.70
CA ALA A 357 3.63 0.90 -12.36
C ALA A 357 2.57 0.07 -11.61
N TYR A 358 2.98 -1.08 -11.06
CA TYR A 358 2.07 -2.09 -10.51
C TYR A 358 1.84 -1.96 -8.99
N CYS A 359 2.75 -1.33 -8.24
CA CYS A 359 2.60 -1.07 -6.80
C CYS A 359 3.31 0.24 -6.40
N GLY A 360 3.04 0.74 -5.19
CA GLY A 360 3.85 1.79 -4.55
C GLY A 360 5.05 1.21 -3.80
N GLY A 361 5.95 2.09 -3.35
CA GLY A 361 7.23 1.71 -2.75
C GLY A 361 7.15 1.39 -1.25
N GLY A 362 8.12 0.61 -0.75
CA GLY A 362 8.31 0.32 0.66
C GLY A 362 7.86 -1.09 1.07
N SER A 363 7.35 -1.25 2.30
CA SER A 363 6.95 -2.54 2.85
C SER A 363 5.78 -3.18 2.11
N ALA A 364 5.03 -2.41 1.32
CA ALA A 364 3.98 -2.94 0.45
C ALA A 364 4.51 -3.53 -0.86
N THR A 365 5.77 -3.28 -1.23
CA THR A 365 6.38 -3.84 -2.45
C THR A 365 6.70 -5.33 -2.26
N LEU A 366 6.53 -6.08 -3.35
CA LEU A 366 6.92 -7.48 -3.47
C LEU A 366 7.36 -7.79 -4.91
N LEU A 367 8.04 -8.93 -5.10
CA LEU A 367 8.35 -9.47 -6.42
C LEU A 367 7.09 -10.14 -7.00
N PRO A 368 6.45 -9.58 -8.04
CA PRO A 368 5.24 -10.18 -8.58
C PRO A 368 5.59 -11.40 -9.45
N TYR A 369 4.65 -12.33 -9.65
CA TYR A 369 4.81 -13.39 -10.67
C TYR A 369 5.19 -12.83 -12.05
N TYR A 370 4.54 -11.72 -12.41
CA TYR A 370 4.78 -10.91 -13.60
C TYR A 370 4.08 -9.57 -13.40
N ALA A 371 4.40 -8.57 -14.23
CA ALA A 371 3.63 -7.33 -14.30
C ALA A 371 3.46 -6.92 -15.76
N THR A 372 2.23 -6.91 -16.25
CA THR A 372 1.94 -6.56 -17.66
C THR A 372 1.94 -5.04 -17.83
N THR A 373 2.72 -4.51 -18.78
CA THR A 373 2.74 -3.08 -19.07
C THR A 373 1.46 -2.62 -19.76
N PRO A 374 1.04 -1.34 -19.63
CA PRO A 374 -0.09 -0.82 -20.40
C PRO A 374 0.08 -1.00 -21.92
N PHE A 375 1.29 -0.83 -22.45
CA PHE A 375 1.61 -1.06 -23.84
C PHE A 375 1.31 -2.50 -24.26
N ASP A 376 1.81 -3.49 -23.51
CA ASP A 376 1.63 -4.90 -23.84
C ASP A 376 0.15 -5.31 -23.79
N GLY A 377 -0.59 -4.82 -22.78
CA GLY A 377 -2.03 -5.06 -22.66
C GLY A 377 -2.83 -4.48 -23.84
N ILE A 378 -2.51 -3.27 -24.28
CA ILE A 378 -3.15 -2.61 -25.43
C ILE A 378 -2.75 -3.30 -26.74
N ALA A 379 -1.46 -3.64 -26.91
CA ALA A 379 -0.94 -4.30 -28.09
C ALA A 379 -1.52 -5.72 -28.28
N ALA A 380 -1.85 -6.40 -27.20
CA ALA A 380 -2.54 -7.70 -27.26
C ALA A 380 -3.97 -7.62 -27.83
N LYS A 381 -4.55 -6.41 -27.98
CA LYS A 381 -5.94 -6.21 -28.41
C LYS A 381 -6.13 -5.39 -29.67
N ALA A 382 -5.27 -4.41 -29.91
CA ALA A 382 -5.35 -3.55 -31.09
C ALA A 382 -4.82 -4.27 -32.34
N ASN A 383 -5.37 -3.92 -33.51
CA ASN A 383 -4.90 -4.42 -34.80
C ASN A 383 -3.44 -4.04 -35.07
N GLU A 384 -3.05 -2.81 -34.76
CA GLU A 384 -1.70 -2.30 -34.86
C GLU A 384 -1.43 -1.32 -33.72
N THR A 385 -0.26 -1.42 -33.09
CA THR A 385 0.19 -0.46 -32.07
C THR A 385 1.47 0.23 -32.50
N LYS A 386 1.54 1.53 -32.21
CA LYS A 386 2.74 2.35 -32.34
C LYS A 386 3.09 2.95 -30.99
N TYR A 387 4.36 3.23 -30.77
CA TYR A 387 4.87 3.69 -29.49
C TYR A 387 5.71 4.96 -29.64
N SER A 388 5.57 5.87 -28.67
CA SER A 388 6.55 6.90 -28.39
C SER A 388 6.64 7.10 -26.87
N VAL A 389 7.85 7.30 -26.35
CA VAL A 389 8.02 7.61 -24.92
C VAL A 389 7.48 9.00 -24.59
N GLY A 390 7.62 9.96 -25.51
CA GLY A 390 7.24 11.36 -25.32
C GLY A 390 8.16 12.10 -24.34
N CYS A 391 8.21 11.67 -23.09
CA CYS A 391 9.13 12.18 -22.08
C CYS A 391 9.40 11.13 -21.00
N TYR A 392 10.44 11.34 -20.20
CA TYR A 392 10.64 10.58 -18.96
C TYR A 392 9.96 11.23 -17.76
N SER A 393 9.61 10.41 -16.77
CA SER A 393 9.00 10.83 -15.50
C SER A 393 9.58 10.10 -14.28
N HIS A 394 10.71 9.42 -14.42
CA HIS A 394 11.33 8.67 -13.34
C HIS A 394 12.03 9.60 -12.33
N VAL A 395 12.01 9.25 -11.03
CA VAL A 395 12.86 9.91 -10.01
C VAL A 395 14.29 9.43 -10.16
N LEU A 396 14.44 8.10 -10.20
CA LEU A 396 15.68 7.38 -10.37
C LEU A 396 15.63 6.66 -11.73
N LEU A 397 16.74 6.57 -12.45
CA LEU A 397 16.83 5.93 -13.76
C LEU A 397 16.16 4.54 -13.74
N PRO A 398 15.33 4.16 -14.72
CA PRO A 398 14.62 2.88 -14.71
C PRO A 398 15.56 1.69 -14.50
N LEU A 399 15.09 0.66 -13.79
CA LEU A 399 15.89 -0.51 -13.45
C LEU A 399 16.33 -1.24 -14.73
N LEU A 400 17.63 -1.47 -14.86
CA LEU A 400 18.24 -1.99 -16.08
C LEU A 400 18.07 -3.51 -16.26
N GLY A 401 17.66 -4.25 -15.21
CA GLY A 401 17.63 -5.72 -15.20
C GLY A 401 16.94 -6.36 -16.40
N GLN A 402 15.78 -5.84 -16.83
CA GLN A 402 15.04 -6.37 -17.99
C GLN A 402 15.73 -6.10 -19.33
N ASN A 403 16.68 -5.15 -19.36
CA ASN A 403 17.47 -4.80 -20.54
C ASN A 403 18.88 -5.43 -20.53
N LEU A 404 19.23 -6.15 -19.46
CA LEU A 404 20.49 -6.86 -19.34
C LEU A 404 20.32 -8.34 -19.66
N LYS A 405 21.41 -8.97 -20.11
CA LYS A 405 21.54 -10.41 -20.17
C LYS A 405 22.74 -10.87 -19.36
N THR A 406 22.66 -12.04 -18.76
CA THR A 406 23.80 -12.75 -18.18
C THR A 406 24.71 -13.31 -19.30
N ALA A 407 25.92 -13.76 -18.94
CA ALA A 407 26.84 -14.36 -19.90
C ALA A 407 26.26 -15.59 -20.63
N ASP A 408 25.34 -16.33 -19.98
CA ASP A 408 24.61 -17.46 -20.56
C ASP A 408 23.30 -17.06 -21.27
N GLY A 409 23.04 -15.76 -21.42
CA GLY A 409 21.96 -15.20 -22.24
C GLY A 409 20.59 -15.07 -21.56
N LYS A 410 20.48 -15.33 -20.25
CA LYS A 410 19.24 -15.11 -19.50
C LYS A 410 19.03 -13.63 -19.22
N VAL A 411 17.78 -13.17 -19.19
CA VAL A 411 17.44 -11.78 -18.81
C VAL A 411 17.91 -11.50 -17.38
N GLY A 412 18.57 -10.38 -17.15
CA GLY A 412 19.03 -9.95 -15.83
C GLY A 412 20.55 -9.95 -15.65
N VAL A 413 20.98 -10.14 -14.40
CA VAL A 413 22.36 -10.05 -13.93
C VAL A 413 22.78 -11.28 -13.13
N THR A 414 24.09 -11.51 -13.06
CA THR A 414 24.71 -12.46 -12.14
C THR A 414 25.25 -11.70 -10.94
N PHE A 415 24.75 -12.03 -9.75
CA PHE A 415 25.25 -11.54 -8.47
C PHE A 415 26.19 -12.58 -7.87
N LYS A 416 27.37 -12.15 -7.42
CA LYS A 416 28.36 -12.98 -6.74
C LYS A 416 28.69 -12.34 -5.40
N ALA A 417 28.69 -13.11 -4.31
CA ALA A 417 29.12 -12.63 -2.99
C ALA A 417 30.47 -13.23 -2.59
N PHE A 418 31.27 -12.48 -1.84
CA PHE A 418 32.63 -12.82 -1.44
C PHE A 418 32.89 -12.45 0.03
N THR A 419 33.73 -13.25 0.68
CA THR A 419 34.31 -12.95 2.00
C THR A 419 35.49 -11.99 1.93
N ASP A 420 36.06 -11.79 0.74
CA ASP A 420 37.30 -11.08 0.53
C ASP A 420 37.09 -9.88 -0.43
N PRO A 421 37.82 -8.78 -0.21
CA PRO A 421 37.72 -7.58 -1.04
C PRO A 421 38.26 -7.81 -2.46
N VAL A 422 37.98 -6.87 -3.37
CA VAL A 422 38.28 -7.02 -4.80
C VAL A 422 39.77 -7.08 -5.12
N GLU A 423 40.62 -6.56 -4.23
CA GLU A 423 42.08 -6.59 -4.36
C GLU A 423 42.68 -7.99 -4.21
N VAL A 424 41.93 -8.96 -3.68
CA VAL A 424 42.36 -10.36 -3.56
C VAL A 424 42.14 -11.08 -4.90
N SER A 425 43.22 -11.25 -5.66
CA SER A 425 43.21 -11.72 -7.06
C SER A 425 42.64 -13.12 -7.30
N ASP A 426 42.60 -13.98 -6.28
CA ASP A 426 42.17 -15.37 -6.33
C ASP A 426 40.91 -15.65 -5.50
N ARG A 427 40.21 -14.60 -5.05
CA ARG A 427 38.96 -14.71 -4.28
C ARG A 427 37.93 -15.57 -5.03
N GLN A 428 37.25 -16.43 -4.28
CA GLN A 428 36.19 -17.29 -4.82
C GLN A 428 34.83 -16.83 -4.31
N PRO A 429 33.80 -16.80 -5.17
CA PRO A 429 32.47 -16.44 -4.70
C PRO A 429 31.98 -17.50 -3.71
N VAL A 430 31.46 -17.05 -2.57
CA VAL A 430 30.77 -17.92 -1.63
C VAL A 430 29.36 -18.25 -2.09
N ASP A 431 28.79 -17.41 -2.95
CA ASP A 431 27.44 -17.51 -3.49
C ASP A 431 27.37 -16.92 -4.90
N VAL A 432 26.51 -17.48 -5.76
CA VAL A 432 26.29 -17.03 -7.15
C VAL A 432 24.80 -17.15 -7.48
N ILE A 433 24.16 -16.00 -7.74
CA ILE A 433 22.71 -15.90 -7.91
C ILE A 433 22.39 -15.21 -9.24
N HIS A 434 21.42 -15.74 -9.99
CA HIS A 434 20.82 -15.06 -11.13
C HIS A 434 19.64 -14.20 -10.67
N LEU A 435 19.61 -12.93 -11.06
CA LEU A 435 18.57 -11.97 -10.71
C LEU A 435 18.02 -11.29 -11.96
N ALA A 436 16.70 -11.22 -12.10
CA ALA A 436 16.06 -10.49 -13.19
C ALA A 436 15.89 -8.98 -12.89
N ASP A 437 15.97 -8.59 -11.63
CA ASP A 437 15.84 -7.21 -11.16
C ASP A 437 17.21 -6.69 -10.68
N THR A 438 17.45 -5.39 -10.90
CA THR A 438 18.65 -4.67 -10.48
C THR A 438 18.42 -3.77 -9.27
N TYR A 439 17.28 -3.89 -8.58
CA TYR A 439 17.08 -3.38 -7.22
C TYR A 439 17.34 -4.49 -6.21
N MET A 440 18.43 -4.36 -5.45
CA MET A 440 18.91 -5.37 -4.50
C MET A 440 19.01 -4.74 -3.12
N TYR A 441 17.94 -4.86 -2.32
CA TYR A 441 17.99 -4.43 -0.93
C TYR A 441 18.42 -5.58 -0.04
N LEU A 442 19.65 -5.53 0.45
CA LEU A 442 20.38 -6.67 1.03
C LEU A 442 20.23 -6.75 2.56
N VAL A 443 19.24 -6.05 3.14
CA VAL A 443 18.99 -6.03 4.59
C VAL A 443 18.81 -7.42 5.20
N ASP A 444 18.26 -8.35 4.42
CA ASP A 444 17.98 -9.74 4.80
C ASP A 444 18.78 -10.76 3.99
N TYR A 445 19.83 -10.31 3.29
CA TYR A 445 20.77 -11.22 2.64
C TYR A 445 21.57 -11.99 3.69
N TYR A 446 21.64 -13.31 3.53
CA TYR A 446 22.36 -14.19 4.44
C TYR A 446 22.99 -15.34 3.67
N HIS A 447 24.25 -15.64 4.02
CA HIS A 447 24.94 -16.85 3.58
C HIS A 447 25.80 -17.40 4.75
N PRO A 448 25.82 -18.72 5.03
CA PRO A 448 26.51 -19.26 6.21
C PRO A 448 28.02 -18.98 6.31
N LYS A 449 28.67 -18.64 5.19
CA LYS A 449 30.09 -18.27 5.14
C LYS A 449 30.34 -16.77 5.37
N LEU A 450 29.30 -15.94 5.34
CA LEU A 450 29.36 -14.51 5.66
C LEU A 450 28.97 -14.35 7.12
N THR A 451 29.97 -14.40 7.99
CA THR A 451 29.78 -14.40 9.46
C THR A 451 29.85 -13.01 10.08
N GLU A 452 30.14 -11.99 9.27
CA GLU A 452 30.18 -10.59 9.64
C GLU A 452 29.28 -9.81 8.67
N ASP A 453 28.81 -8.64 9.10
CA ASP A 453 28.06 -7.73 8.22
C ASP A 453 28.95 -7.17 7.09
N LEU A 454 30.28 -7.28 7.21
CA LEU A 454 31.24 -6.91 6.18
C LEU A 454 31.41 -8.02 5.13
N TYR A 455 31.04 -7.72 3.89
CA TYR A 455 31.24 -8.59 2.74
C TYR A 455 31.28 -7.80 1.43
N TRP A 456 31.68 -8.45 0.34
CA TRP A 456 31.78 -7.83 -0.99
C TRP A 456 30.91 -8.55 -2.01
N THR A 457 30.48 -7.82 -3.03
CA THR A 457 29.72 -8.40 -4.13
C THR A 457 30.21 -7.90 -5.48
N GLU A 458 30.01 -8.72 -6.50
CA GLU A 458 30.15 -8.36 -7.91
C GLU A 458 28.82 -8.63 -8.60
N VAL A 459 28.27 -7.63 -9.27
CA VAL A 459 27.09 -7.75 -10.12
C VAL A 459 27.51 -7.57 -11.57
N GLU A 460 27.15 -8.52 -12.43
CA GLU A 460 27.53 -8.51 -13.84
C GLU A 460 26.32 -8.74 -14.76
N GLY A 461 26.22 -7.92 -15.81
CA GLY A 461 25.27 -8.11 -16.90
C GLY A 461 25.78 -7.49 -18.20
N PHE A 462 25.14 -7.83 -19.31
CA PHE A 462 25.51 -7.39 -20.65
C PHE A 462 24.37 -6.60 -21.27
N PHE A 463 24.64 -5.35 -21.62
CA PHE A 463 23.70 -4.42 -22.22
C PHE A 463 23.94 -4.33 -23.73
N THR A 464 22.88 -4.32 -24.53
CA THR A 464 22.95 -4.08 -25.98
C THR A 464 21.89 -3.06 -26.36
N PRO A 465 22.26 -1.82 -26.71
CA PRO A 465 21.29 -0.81 -27.10
C PRO A 465 20.77 -1.08 -28.51
N ASP A 466 19.52 -0.70 -28.75
CA ASP A 466 18.88 -0.82 -30.06
C ASP A 466 19.18 0.37 -30.99
N GLU A 467 19.69 1.47 -30.44
CA GLU A 467 19.99 2.72 -31.14
C GLU A 467 21.35 3.29 -30.73
N ASP A 468 21.98 4.02 -31.64
CA ASP A 468 23.16 4.83 -31.36
C ASP A 468 22.79 6.03 -30.49
N GLY A 469 23.66 6.40 -29.54
CA GLY A 469 23.48 7.63 -28.78
C GLY A 469 24.07 7.58 -27.38
N ASP A 470 23.82 8.64 -26.63
CA ASP A 470 24.24 8.73 -25.23
C ASP A 470 23.26 7.95 -24.36
N PHE A 471 23.82 7.14 -23.45
CA PHE A 471 23.09 6.41 -22.43
C PHE A 471 23.62 6.80 -21.05
N GLU A 472 22.69 7.04 -20.15
CA GLU A 472 22.93 7.24 -18.72
C GLU A 472 22.83 5.90 -18.00
N PHE A 473 23.79 5.65 -17.13
CA PHE A 473 23.78 4.56 -16.15
C PHE A 473 23.73 5.18 -14.76
N GLY A 474 22.95 4.58 -13.87
CA GLY A 474 22.76 5.01 -12.50
C GLY A 474 23.25 3.97 -11.50
N LEU A 475 23.91 4.43 -10.44
CA LEU A 475 24.28 3.61 -9.29
C LEU A 475 23.86 4.29 -7.98
N THR A 476 23.00 3.61 -7.23
CA THR A 476 22.69 3.95 -5.83
C THR A 476 23.12 2.81 -4.93
N VAL A 477 23.72 3.15 -3.78
CA VAL A 477 24.17 2.14 -2.80
C VAL A 477 23.75 2.51 -1.38
N HIS A 478 23.60 1.50 -0.53
CA HIS A 478 23.77 1.60 0.92
C HIS A 478 24.94 0.69 1.29
N GLY A 479 26.09 1.25 1.63
CA GLY A 479 27.40 0.58 1.54
C GLY A 479 28.32 1.42 0.66
N THR A 480 29.22 0.81 -0.11
CA THR A 480 30.05 1.51 -1.10
C THR A 480 30.08 0.75 -2.40
N GLY A 481 30.20 1.45 -3.55
CA GLY A 481 30.30 0.74 -4.82
C GLY A 481 30.74 1.57 -6.01
N LYS A 482 31.19 0.87 -7.04
CA LYS A 482 31.66 1.42 -8.32
C LYS A 482 30.99 0.69 -9.47
N LEU A 483 30.58 1.43 -10.50
CA LEU A 483 30.03 0.88 -11.74
C LEU A 483 31.05 1.05 -12.86
N PHE A 484 31.28 -0.04 -13.58
CA PHE A 484 32.17 -0.13 -14.72
C PHE A 484 31.40 -0.52 -15.97
N LEU A 485 31.83 0.01 -17.12
CA LEU A 485 31.36 -0.38 -18.45
C LEU A 485 32.57 -0.82 -19.28
N ASP A 486 32.59 -2.08 -19.72
CA ASP A 486 33.76 -2.71 -20.36
C ASP A 486 35.07 -2.52 -19.57
N ASP A 487 34.98 -2.70 -18.25
CA ASP A 487 36.05 -2.52 -17.27
C ASP A 487 36.61 -1.08 -17.15
N GLU A 488 36.03 -0.11 -17.85
CA GLU A 488 36.27 1.32 -17.62
C GLU A 488 35.36 1.83 -16.50
N LEU A 489 35.93 2.49 -15.49
CA LEU A 489 35.16 3.09 -14.38
C LEU A 489 34.24 4.19 -14.94
N LEU A 490 32.93 4.03 -14.74
CA LEU A 490 31.91 4.98 -15.17
C LEU A 490 31.35 5.79 -14.00
N ILE A 491 31.14 5.15 -12.85
CA ILE A 491 30.57 5.78 -11.65
C ILE A 491 31.36 5.35 -10.42
N ASP A 492 31.80 6.33 -9.62
CA ASP A 492 32.40 6.11 -8.30
C ASP A 492 31.45 6.60 -7.21
N ASN A 493 30.76 5.66 -6.56
CA ASN A 493 29.92 5.90 -5.38
C ASN A 493 30.54 5.24 -4.13
N GLU A 494 31.87 5.19 -4.10
CA GLU A 494 32.68 4.71 -2.99
C GLU A 494 33.49 5.86 -2.40
N THR A 495 34.18 6.66 -3.23
CA THR A 495 35.14 7.68 -2.75
C THR A 495 34.43 8.84 -2.06
N VAL A 496 33.40 9.41 -2.70
CA VAL A 496 32.56 10.51 -2.20
C VAL A 496 31.11 10.08 -2.29
N GLN A 497 30.40 10.11 -1.15
CA GLN A 497 29.00 9.72 -1.07
C GLN A 497 28.13 10.90 -0.69
N ARG A 498 26.93 10.94 -1.25
CA ARG A 498 25.89 11.92 -0.95
C ARG A 498 24.64 11.19 -0.48
N SER A 499 24.14 11.56 0.70
CA SER A 499 22.93 10.95 1.28
C SER A 499 21.69 11.22 0.42
N GLY A 500 20.84 10.20 0.26
CA GLY A 500 19.59 10.26 -0.48
C GLY A 500 18.50 9.39 0.15
N GLY A 501 17.34 9.33 -0.52
CA GLY A 501 16.14 8.66 0.02
C GLY A 501 16.07 7.14 -0.18
N SER A 502 17.01 6.53 -0.90
CA SER A 502 16.93 5.10 -1.24
C SER A 502 17.13 4.17 -0.04
N PHE A 503 16.64 2.93 -0.17
CA PHE A 503 16.75 1.88 0.84
C PHE A 503 16.16 2.28 2.21
N PHE A 504 15.03 3.00 2.23
CA PHE A 504 14.46 3.60 3.44
C PHE A 504 15.38 4.65 4.08
N ASN A 505 15.85 5.64 3.32
CA ASN A 505 16.61 6.79 3.82
C ASN A 505 18.04 6.52 4.34
N VAL A 506 18.61 5.34 4.08
CA VAL A 506 20.00 5.02 4.46
C VAL A 506 20.96 4.92 3.27
N GLY A 507 20.42 5.01 2.05
CA GLY A 507 21.20 4.98 0.81
C GLY A 507 21.75 6.34 0.39
N THR A 508 22.51 6.31 -0.69
CA THR A 508 22.96 7.51 -1.40
C THR A 508 21.86 8.08 -2.30
N ILE A 509 22.11 9.24 -2.88
CA ILE A 509 21.41 9.62 -4.13
C ILE A 509 21.84 8.68 -5.27
N GLU A 510 21.18 8.76 -6.42
CA GLU A 510 21.68 8.12 -7.64
C GLU A 510 22.82 8.94 -8.25
N GLU A 511 24.01 8.34 -8.30
CA GLU A 511 25.12 8.86 -9.09
C GLU A 511 24.95 8.38 -10.53
N VAL A 512 25.19 9.27 -11.50
CA VAL A 512 24.92 9.02 -12.92
C VAL A 512 26.19 9.20 -13.74
N GLY A 513 26.45 8.25 -14.65
CA GLY A 513 27.51 8.33 -15.65
C GLY A 513 26.96 8.17 -17.06
N VAL A 514 27.50 8.93 -18.02
CA VAL A 514 27.04 8.94 -19.42
C VAL A 514 28.08 8.30 -20.32
N LYS A 515 27.65 7.44 -21.25
CA LYS A 515 28.50 6.90 -22.32
C LYS A 515 27.77 6.92 -23.65
N ASN A 516 28.49 7.28 -24.72
CA ASN A 516 28.01 7.10 -26.08
C ASN A 516 28.13 5.62 -26.48
N LEU A 517 27.02 5.00 -26.87
CA LEU A 517 26.94 3.58 -27.25
C LEU A 517 26.51 3.41 -28.71
N LYS A 518 26.83 2.25 -29.27
CA LYS A 518 26.49 1.84 -30.63
C LYS A 518 25.43 0.75 -30.66
N ALA A 519 24.43 0.93 -31.51
CA ALA A 519 23.35 -0.02 -31.70
C ALA A 519 23.90 -1.41 -32.03
N GLY A 520 23.37 -2.43 -31.36
CA GLY A 520 23.76 -3.83 -31.56
C GLY A 520 25.13 -4.21 -31.00
N GLN A 521 25.93 -3.27 -30.47
CA GLN A 521 27.15 -3.60 -29.74
C GLN A 521 26.82 -4.00 -28.30
N THR A 522 27.43 -5.08 -27.82
CA THR A 522 27.25 -5.54 -26.44
C THR A 522 28.34 -4.95 -25.54
N TYR A 523 27.91 -4.37 -24.41
CA TYR A 523 28.75 -3.76 -23.38
C TYR A 523 28.57 -4.51 -22.06
N LYS A 524 29.67 -4.77 -21.36
CA LYS A 524 29.66 -5.39 -20.03
C LYS A 524 29.42 -4.33 -18.97
N VAL A 525 28.31 -4.44 -18.24
CA VAL A 525 28.02 -3.65 -17.03
C VAL A 525 28.46 -4.46 -15.81
N LYS A 526 29.37 -3.91 -15.01
CA LYS A 526 29.87 -4.54 -13.78
C LYS A 526 29.78 -3.57 -12.61
N VAL A 527 29.22 -4.01 -11.48
CA VAL A 527 29.25 -3.27 -10.23
C VAL A 527 30.07 -4.04 -9.20
N GLU A 528 31.06 -3.36 -8.64
CA GLU A 528 31.82 -3.82 -7.48
C GLU A 528 31.26 -3.09 -6.26
N TYR A 529 30.90 -3.84 -5.21
CA TYR A 529 30.23 -3.30 -4.04
C TYR A 529 30.76 -3.93 -2.75
N ALA A 530 30.76 -3.14 -1.68
CA ALA A 530 30.97 -3.60 -0.32
C ALA A 530 29.79 -3.19 0.57
N SER A 531 29.45 -4.06 1.53
CA SER A 531 28.21 -4.02 2.31
C SER A 531 27.99 -2.72 3.11
N GLY A 532 26.78 -2.59 3.69
CA GLY A 532 26.30 -1.38 4.37
C GLY A 532 27.25 -0.81 5.43
N VAL A 533 28.01 -1.67 6.12
CA VAL A 533 29.02 -1.25 7.13
C VAL A 533 30.17 -0.43 6.55
N THR A 534 30.37 -0.47 5.23
CA THR A 534 31.40 0.35 4.54
C THR A 534 30.92 1.74 4.17
N SER A 535 29.63 2.03 4.33
CA SER A 535 29.04 3.34 4.04
C SER A 535 29.79 4.47 4.76
N LYS A 536 30.04 5.56 4.05
CA LYS A 536 30.67 6.78 4.57
C LYS A 536 29.65 7.83 5.00
N LEU A 537 28.35 7.56 4.82
CA LEU A 537 27.28 8.41 5.29
C LEU A 537 27.11 8.26 6.81
N SER A 538 26.83 9.37 7.50
CA SER A 538 26.39 9.33 8.90
C SER A 538 24.96 8.77 8.99
N ASP A 539 24.59 8.23 10.15
CA ASP A 539 23.23 7.80 10.41
C ASP A 539 22.22 8.93 10.14
N SER A 540 21.21 8.65 9.31
CA SER A 540 20.10 9.57 9.04
C SER A 540 19.20 9.71 10.26
N ASP A 541 18.79 10.94 10.60
CA ASP A 541 17.91 11.21 11.74
C ASP A 541 16.61 10.39 11.67
N GLY A 542 16.33 9.60 12.72
CA GLY A 542 15.07 8.88 12.86
C GLY A 542 14.92 7.63 11.98
N VAL A 543 16.02 7.08 11.48
CA VAL A 543 16.04 5.89 10.61
C VAL A 543 16.99 4.83 11.18
N VAL A 544 16.61 3.56 11.08
CA VAL A 544 17.48 2.43 11.47
C VAL A 544 18.28 1.96 10.25
N SER A 545 19.61 2.01 10.34
CA SER A 545 20.54 1.48 9.33
C SER A 545 20.91 0.01 9.60
N PHE A 546 21.03 -0.78 8.53
CA PHE A 546 21.38 -2.21 8.59
C PHE A 546 22.70 -2.50 7.87
N GLY A 547 23.49 -3.45 8.39
CA GLY A 547 24.81 -3.78 7.85
C GLY A 547 24.79 -4.46 6.47
N GLY A 548 23.67 -5.10 6.09
CA GLY A 548 23.53 -5.80 4.81
C GLY A 548 23.67 -4.90 3.58
N GLY A 549 23.14 -3.68 3.66
CA GLY A 549 23.28 -2.66 2.62
C GLY A 549 22.32 -2.81 1.43
N GLY A 550 22.67 -2.26 0.27
CA GLY A 550 21.84 -2.30 -0.93
C GLY A 550 22.50 -1.76 -2.19
N ILE A 551 22.06 -2.25 -3.35
CA ILE A 551 22.54 -1.89 -4.69
C ILE A 551 21.34 -1.62 -5.59
N ARG A 552 21.37 -0.52 -6.33
CA ARG A 552 20.41 -0.22 -7.39
C ARG A 552 21.16 0.15 -8.65
N ILE A 553 20.86 -0.53 -9.75
CA ILE A 553 21.44 -0.23 -11.07
C ILE A 553 20.33 0.22 -12.02
N GLY A 554 20.39 1.47 -12.42
CA GLY A 554 19.48 2.09 -13.38
C GLY A 554 20.14 2.37 -14.72
N GLY A 555 19.34 2.61 -15.75
CA GLY A 555 19.83 3.21 -16.98
C GLY A 555 18.73 3.58 -17.96
N ALA A 556 19.03 4.57 -18.79
CA ALA A 556 18.14 5.05 -19.85
C ALA A 556 18.96 5.70 -20.98
N ARG A 557 18.35 5.85 -22.15
CA ARG A 557 18.92 6.69 -23.21
C ARG A 557 18.79 8.15 -22.80
N VAL A 558 19.77 9.00 -23.10
CA VAL A 558 19.61 10.44 -22.97
C VAL A 558 18.67 10.93 -24.08
N ILE A 559 17.63 11.68 -23.71
CA ILE A 559 16.65 12.22 -24.64
C ILE A 559 16.49 13.73 -24.45
N ASP A 560 16.22 14.45 -25.54
CA ASP A 560 15.70 15.81 -25.46
C ASP A 560 14.17 15.75 -25.35
N PRO A 561 13.57 16.24 -24.25
CA PRO A 561 12.13 16.15 -24.06
C PRO A 561 11.33 16.94 -25.11
N THR A 562 11.88 18.02 -25.66
CA THR A 562 11.22 18.80 -26.70
C THR A 562 11.12 17.98 -27.99
N GLU A 563 12.23 17.38 -28.42
CA GLU A 563 12.26 16.54 -29.62
C GLU A 563 11.38 15.29 -29.48
N GLU A 564 11.38 14.65 -28.31
CA GLU A 564 10.55 13.46 -28.06
C GLU A 564 9.05 13.79 -27.98
N ILE A 565 8.68 14.98 -27.46
CA ILE A 565 7.29 15.47 -27.52
C ILE A 565 6.88 15.75 -28.96
N GLU A 566 7.75 16.37 -29.78
CA GLU A 566 7.47 16.59 -31.20
C GLU A 566 7.26 15.26 -31.96
N LYS A 567 8.08 14.24 -31.68
CA LYS A 567 7.90 12.88 -32.22
C LYS A 567 6.56 12.27 -31.79
N ALA A 568 6.19 12.41 -30.51
CA ALA A 568 4.91 11.93 -30.00
C ALA A 568 3.72 12.63 -30.67
N VAL A 569 3.79 13.95 -30.87
CA VAL A 569 2.79 14.75 -31.60
C VAL A 569 2.70 14.34 -33.06
N ALA A 570 3.84 14.14 -33.73
CA ALA A 570 3.87 13.66 -35.11
C ALA A 570 3.21 12.28 -35.22
N LEU A 571 3.54 11.36 -34.31
CA LEU A 571 2.93 10.02 -34.26
C LEU A 571 1.41 10.10 -34.04
N ALA A 572 0.95 10.93 -33.09
CA ALA A 572 -0.46 11.08 -32.75
C ALA A 572 -1.33 11.55 -33.93
N LYS A 573 -0.75 12.24 -34.91
CA LYS A 573 -1.42 12.67 -36.15
C LYS A 573 -1.56 11.55 -37.19
N THR A 574 -0.83 10.45 -37.04
CA THR A 574 -0.79 9.35 -38.03
C THR A 574 -1.67 8.15 -37.69
N VAL A 575 -2.34 8.18 -36.53
CA VAL A 575 -3.14 7.06 -36.00
C VAL A 575 -4.58 7.49 -35.78
N ASP A 576 -5.48 6.51 -35.72
CA ASP A 576 -6.90 6.77 -35.47
C ASP A 576 -7.19 7.06 -33.99
N GLN A 577 -6.44 6.41 -33.09
CA GLN A 577 -6.67 6.45 -31.64
C GLN A 577 -5.37 6.67 -30.89
N VAL A 578 -5.42 7.50 -29.85
CA VAL A 578 -4.25 7.84 -29.03
C VAL A 578 -4.57 7.55 -27.57
N VAL A 579 -3.67 6.81 -26.93
CA VAL A 579 -3.69 6.54 -25.48
C VAL A 579 -2.39 7.06 -24.89
N ILE A 580 -2.47 8.02 -23.97
CA ILE A 580 -1.33 8.47 -23.18
C ILE A 580 -1.36 7.74 -21.84
N CYS A 581 -0.32 6.97 -21.53
CA CYS A 581 -0.10 6.34 -20.23
C CYS A 581 0.93 7.17 -19.44
N ALA A 582 0.46 7.82 -18.38
CA ALA A 582 1.24 8.72 -17.55
C ALA A 582 0.93 8.50 -16.06
N GLY A 583 1.63 9.21 -15.18
CA GLY A 583 1.38 9.14 -13.75
C GLY A 583 2.65 9.22 -12.93
N LEU A 584 2.59 8.57 -11.78
CA LEU A 584 3.67 8.40 -10.83
C LEU A 584 4.16 6.95 -10.88
N ASN A 585 4.99 6.56 -9.91
CA ASN A 585 5.47 5.21 -9.70
C ASN A 585 5.90 5.02 -8.23
N LYS A 586 6.45 3.84 -7.94
CA LYS A 586 6.93 3.47 -6.60
C LYS A 586 8.04 4.34 -6.02
N ASP A 587 8.74 5.16 -6.82
CA ASP A 587 9.78 6.05 -6.30
C ASP A 587 9.17 7.40 -5.84
N TRP A 588 8.08 7.83 -6.49
CA TRP A 588 7.33 9.05 -6.13
C TRP A 588 6.38 8.84 -4.95
N GLU A 589 5.74 7.67 -4.87
CA GLU A 589 4.83 7.29 -3.78
C GLU A 589 5.39 6.06 -3.06
N GLN A 590 6.04 6.30 -1.92
CA GLN A 590 6.69 5.27 -1.13
C GLN A 590 6.63 5.55 0.37
N GLU A 591 6.75 4.47 1.12
CA GLU A 591 7.12 4.52 2.52
C GLU A 591 8.39 5.35 2.78
N GLY A 592 8.39 6.11 3.87
CA GLY A 592 9.51 6.92 4.33
C GLY A 592 9.53 8.36 3.78
N HIS A 593 8.74 8.66 2.76
CA HIS A 593 8.73 9.99 2.11
C HIS A 593 7.35 10.43 1.65
N ASP A 594 6.94 11.62 2.06
CA ASP A 594 5.76 12.28 1.49
C ASP A 594 6.12 13.04 0.21
N ARG A 595 5.16 13.11 -0.72
CA ARG A 595 5.29 13.94 -1.92
C ARG A 595 5.37 15.41 -1.54
N GLU A 596 6.10 16.19 -2.33
CA GLU A 596 6.20 17.65 -2.13
C GLU A 596 5.00 18.41 -2.71
N HIS A 597 4.42 17.88 -3.80
CA HIS A 597 3.31 18.47 -4.53
C HIS A 597 2.50 17.42 -5.29
N MET A 598 1.36 17.84 -5.84
CA MET A 598 0.48 17.00 -6.67
C MET A 598 0.86 16.94 -8.15
N ASP A 599 1.86 17.71 -8.61
CA ASP A 599 2.16 17.80 -10.04
C ASP A 599 2.68 16.48 -10.63
N LEU A 600 2.32 16.22 -11.89
CA LEU A 600 2.92 15.15 -12.68
C LEU A 600 4.39 15.46 -12.97
N PRO A 601 5.27 14.44 -13.03
CA PRO A 601 6.71 14.68 -13.10
C PRO A 601 7.18 15.20 -14.46
N GLY A 602 8.27 15.99 -14.44
CA GLY A 602 8.97 16.44 -15.65
C GLY A 602 8.05 17.13 -16.65
N HIS A 603 8.19 16.74 -17.93
CA HIS A 603 7.44 17.32 -19.04
C HIS A 603 6.10 16.62 -19.34
N THR A 604 5.58 15.83 -18.41
CA THR A 604 4.36 15.02 -18.62
C THR A 604 3.15 15.90 -18.96
N ASN A 605 2.99 17.04 -18.29
CA ASN A 605 1.88 17.97 -18.57
C ASN A 605 2.00 18.59 -19.97
N ASP A 606 3.22 18.91 -20.42
CA ASP A 606 3.50 19.49 -21.73
C ASP A 606 3.20 18.47 -22.83
N LEU A 607 3.67 17.23 -22.64
CA LEU A 607 3.41 16.10 -23.53
C LEU A 607 1.89 15.89 -23.72
N ILE A 608 1.14 15.79 -22.62
CA ILE A 608 -0.30 15.54 -22.68
C ILE A 608 -1.01 16.68 -23.40
N SER A 609 -0.66 17.92 -23.06
CA SER A 609 -1.26 19.10 -23.70
C SER A 609 -0.98 19.14 -25.21
N ALA A 610 0.28 18.91 -25.61
CA ALA A 610 0.70 18.97 -27.00
C ALA A 610 0.06 17.86 -27.86
N VAL A 611 -0.02 16.64 -27.32
CA VAL A 611 -0.67 15.51 -27.99
C VAL A 611 -2.18 15.71 -28.09
N ALA A 612 -2.84 16.20 -27.04
CA ALA A 612 -4.27 16.50 -27.05
C ALA A 612 -4.63 17.60 -28.07
N ASP A 613 -3.78 18.64 -28.19
CA ASP A 613 -3.94 19.70 -29.20
C ASP A 613 -3.77 19.14 -30.63
N ALA A 614 -2.97 18.08 -30.81
CA ALA A 614 -2.72 17.44 -32.11
C ALA A 614 -3.77 16.39 -32.48
N ASN A 615 -4.36 15.70 -31.51
CA ASN A 615 -5.42 14.73 -31.70
C ASN A 615 -6.51 14.89 -30.61
N PRO A 616 -7.68 15.45 -30.96
CA PRO A 616 -8.72 15.75 -29.97
C PRO A 616 -9.35 14.49 -29.34
N ASN A 617 -9.19 13.31 -29.94
CA ASN A 617 -9.68 12.04 -29.40
C ASN A 617 -8.69 11.39 -28.41
N THR A 618 -7.73 12.15 -27.89
CA THR A 618 -6.73 11.66 -26.94
C THR A 618 -7.40 11.15 -25.66
N VAL A 619 -7.08 9.90 -25.31
CA VAL A 619 -7.42 9.25 -24.05
C VAL A 619 -6.20 9.28 -23.15
N VAL A 620 -6.36 9.68 -21.89
CA VAL A 620 -5.28 9.65 -20.89
C VAL A 620 -5.59 8.62 -19.80
N VAL A 621 -4.60 7.79 -19.48
CA VAL A 621 -4.63 6.84 -18.38
C VAL A 621 -3.58 7.27 -17.35
N ILE A 622 -4.03 7.54 -16.13
CA ILE A 622 -3.17 7.96 -15.01
C ILE A 622 -2.97 6.80 -14.05
N GLN A 623 -1.71 6.44 -13.81
CA GLN A 623 -1.31 5.49 -12.76
C GLN A 623 -0.69 6.26 -11.58
N SER A 624 -1.46 6.42 -10.51
CA SER A 624 -1.00 6.99 -9.23
C SER A 624 -1.84 6.43 -8.09
N GLY A 625 -1.29 6.31 -6.90
CA GLY A 625 -2.04 5.88 -5.73
C GLY A 625 -2.94 6.98 -5.16
N CYS A 626 -2.48 8.23 -5.26
CA CYS A 626 -3.17 9.42 -4.76
C CYS A 626 -3.45 10.45 -5.87
N PRO A 627 -4.23 11.52 -5.60
CA PRO A 627 -4.53 12.56 -6.58
C PRO A 627 -3.29 13.23 -7.17
N VAL A 628 -3.35 13.55 -8.47
CA VAL A 628 -2.37 14.38 -9.18
C VAL A 628 -3.07 15.58 -9.83
N ARG A 629 -2.35 16.68 -10.04
CA ARG A 629 -2.88 17.86 -10.73
C ARG A 629 -2.99 17.60 -12.23
N MET A 630 -4.12 17.97 -12.83
CA MET A 630 -4.45 17.69 -14.24
C MET A 630 -4.86 18.97 -14.98
N PRO A 631 -3.93 19.92 -15.24
CA PRO A 631 -4.27 21.22 -15.86
C PRO A 631 -4.80 21.11 -17.31
N TRP A 632 -4.62 19.96 -17.93
CA TRP A 632 -5.03 19.63 -19.30
C TRP A 632 -6.32 18.81 -19.36
N ALA A 633 -7.00 18.55 -18.24
CA ALA A 633 -8.20 17.70 -18.18
C ALA A 633 -9.32 18.15 -19.14
N ASP A 634 -9.45 19.46 -19.39
CA ASP A 634 -10.46 20.00 -20.31
C ASP A 634 -10.08 19.80 -21.79
N LYS A 635 -8.80 19.55 -22.11
CA LYS A 635 -8.30 19.37 -23.48
C LYS A 635 -8.44 17.94 -24.01
N VAL A 636 -8.53 16.95 -23.12
CA VAL A 636 -8.58 15.53 -23.49
C VAL A 636 -10.03 15.04 -23.58
N SER A 637 -10.29 14.08 -24.47
CA SER A 637 -11.65 13.53 -24.62
C SER A 637 -12.01 12.59 -23.47
N SER A 638 -11.09 11.70 -23.08
CA SER A 638 -11.33 10.74 -22.00
C SER A 638 -10.16 10.66 -21.04
N LEU A 639 -10.48 10.37 -19.78
CA LEU A 639 -9.52 10.24 -18.70
C LEU A 639 -9.92 9.07 -17.81
N ALA A 640 -8.96 8.16 -17.55
CA ALA A 640 -9.13 7.04 -16.64
C ALA A 640 -8.05 7.07 -15.54
N GLN A 641 -8.47 6.89 -14.29
CA GLN A 641 -7.57 6.62 -13.16
C GLN A 641 -7.40 5.11 -13.04
N ALA A 642 -6.18 4.62 -13.27
CA ALA A 642 -5.84 3.20 -13.25
C ALA A 642 -5.09 2.74 -12.00
N TRP A 643 -4.71 3.69 -11.13
CA TRP A 643 -3.99 3.40 -9.89
C TRP A 643 -2.68 2.63 -10.12
N TYR A 644 -2.21 1.93 -9.09
CA TYR A 644 -1.26 0.83 -9.22
C TYR A 644 -2.02 -0.49 -9.17
N GLY A 645 -2.08 -1.19 -10.31
CA GLY A 645 -3.04 -2.28 -10.56
C GLY A 645 -2.53 -3.71 -10.33
N GLY A 646 -1.35 -3.90 -9.74
CA GLY A 646 -0.78 -5.24 -9.52
C GLY A 646 -0.35 -5.96 -10.80
N ASN A 647 -0.22 -7.29 -10.74
CA ASN A 647 0.31 -8.11 -11.85
C ASN A 647 -0.39 -7.87 -13.19
N GLU A 648 -1.71 -7.72 -13.14
CA GLU A 648 -2.60 -7.66 -14.30
C GLU A 648 -2.89 -6.21 -14.74
N THR A 649 -2.13 -5.22 -14.27
CA THR A 649 -2.41 -3.79 -14.49
C THR A 649 -2.61 -3.43 -15.96
N GLY A 650 -1.69 -3.83 -16.86
CA GLY A 650 -1.80 -3.53 -18.30
C GLY A 650 -3.00 -4.19 -18.97
N ASN A 651 -3.31 -5.45 -18.60
CA ASN A 651 -4.45 -6.17 -19.13
C ASN A 651 -5.78 -5.59 -18.65
N ALA A 652 -5.88 -5.20 -17.39
CA ALA A 652 -7.05 -4.52 -16.82
C ALA A 652 -7.29 -3.15 -17.47
N ILE A 653 -6.22 -2.37 -17.70
CA ILE A 653 -6.30 -1.11 -18.45
C ILE A 653 -6.86 -1.38 -19.85
N ALA A 654 -6.32 -2.35 -20.56
CA ALA A 654 -6.78 -2.70 -21.89
C ALA A 654 -8.23 -3.26 -21.92
N ASP A 655 -8.67 -3.98 -20.89
CA ASP A 655 -10.07 -4.41 -20.75
C ASP A 655 -11.04 -3.25 -20.69
N VAL A 656 -10.73 -2.24 -19.88
CA VAL A 656 -11.57 -1.05 -19.77
C VAL A 656 -11.49 -0.22 -21.04
N LEU A 657 -10.29 0.04 -21.58
CA LEU A 657 -10.13 0.87 -22.77
C LEU A 657 -10.88 0.31 -23.97
N PHE A 658 -10.86 -1.00 -24.21
CA PHE A 658 -11.57 -1.63 -25.34
C PHE A 658 -13.01 -2.06 -25.01
N GLY A 659 -13.49 -1.80 -23.79
CA GLY A 659 -14.87 -2.10 -23.39
C GLY A 659 -15.20 -3.59 -23.23
N ASP A 660 -14.19 -4.44 -23.05
CA ASP A 660 -14.37 -5.82 -22.60
C ASP A 660 -14.83 -5.85 -21.13
N VAL A 661 -14.41 -4.85 -20.36
CA VAL A 661 -14.95 -4.51 -19.03
C VAL A 661 -15.61 -3.13 -19.10
N ASN A 662 -16.84 -3.03 -18.60
CA ASN A 662 -17.49 -1.75 -18.39
C ASN A 662 -16.96 -1.12 -17.08
N PRO A 663 -16.33 0.07 -17.11
CA PRO A 663 -15.80 0.69 -15.90
C PRO A 663 -16.90 0.91 -14.87
N SER A 664 -16.58 0.57 -13.62
CA SER A 664 -17.51 0.65 -12.49
C SER A 664 -16.83 1.07 -11.19
N GLY A 665 -15.55 1.44 -11.24
CA GLY A 665 -14.86 2.02 -10.10
C GLY A 665 -15.40 3.42 -9.78
N LYS A 666 -15.36 3.80 -8.50
CA LYS A 666 -15.74 5.13 -8.00
C LYS A 666 -14.60 5.65 -7.12
N LEU A 667 -14.26 6.94 -7.24
CA LEU A 667 -13.16 7.54 -6.49
C LEU A 667 -13.35 7.37 -4.97
N PRO A 668 -12.39 6.76 -4.25
CA PRO A 668 -12.40 6.72 -2.78
C PRO A 668 -11.74 7.97 -2.17
N LEU A 669 -11.24 8.89 -3.01
CA LEU A 669 -10.56 10.12 -2.62
C LEU A 669 -11.13 11.30 -3.42
N SER A 670 -11.20 12.47 -2.80
CA SER A 670 -11.46 13.73 -3.48
C SER A 670 -10.21 14.16 -4.26
N PHE A 671 -10.38 14.57 -5.51
CA PHE A 671 -9.28 15.08 -6.33
C PHE A 671 -9.36 16.61 -6.37
N PRO A 672 -8.57 17.34 -5.56
CA PRO A 672 -8.60 18.80 -5.59
C PRO A 672 -8.03 19.35 -6.90
N VAL A 673 -8.48 20.56 -7.28
CA VAL A 673 -8.01 21.25 -8.50
C VAL A 673 -6.54 21.65 -8.36
N ARG A 674 -6.14 22.11 -7.16
CA ARG A 674 -4.79 22.56 -6.86
C ARG A 674 -4.26 21.93 -5.58
N ASN A 675 -2.95 21.91 -5.45
CA ASN A 675 -2.29 21.44 -4.24
C ASN A 675 -2.76 22.22 -3.00
N GLU A 676 -2.92 23.53 -3.11
CA GLU A 676 -3.30 24.43 -2.01
C GLU A 676 -4.74 24.28 -1.54
N ASP A 677 -5.57 23.57 -2.31
CA ASP A 677 -7.00 23.46 -2.04
C ASP A 677 -7.32 22.34 -1.04
N ASN A 678 -6.34 21.50 -0.68
CA ASN A 678 -6.53 20.39 0.25
C ASN A 678 -6.55 20.85 1.73
N PRO A 679 -7.35 20.20 2.60
CA PRO A 679 -7.54 20.64 3.99
C PRO A 679 -6.25 20.66 4.82
N ALA A 680 -5.31 19.76 4.53
CA ALA A 680 -4.08 19.63 5.27
C ALA A 680 -2.93 20.50 4.73
N PHE A 681 -3.13 21.31 3.69
CA PHE A 681 -2.05 22.03 2.99
C PHE A 681 -1.09 22.78 3.92
N LEU A 682 -1.62 23.49 4.93
CA LEU A 682 -0.81 24.25 5.88
C LEU A 682 -0.19 23.42 7.01
N ASN A 683 -0.67 22.19 7.22
CA ASN A 683 -0.36 21.36 8.38
C ASN A 683 -0.11 19.88 8.00
N TYR A 684 0.60 19.62 6.90
CA TYR A 684 0.90 18.25 6.43
C TYR A 684 2.36 17.80 6.66
N ARG A 685 3.19 18.64 7.28
CA ARG A 685 4.56 18.26 7.64
C ARG A 685 4.82 18.48 9.12
N SER A 686 5.63 17.59 9.68
CA SER A 686 6.20 17.78 11.02
C SER A 686 6.91 19.13 11.10
N SER A 687 6.47 19.97 12.04
CA SER A 687 7.05 21.26 12.37
C SER A 687 7.57 21.21 13.80
N HIS A 688 8.89 21.07 13.96
CA HIS A 688 9.56 20.85 15.25
C HIS A 688 9.03 19.62 16.01
N GLY A 689 8.83 18.50 15.30
CA GLY A 689 8.45 17.23 15.89
C GLY A 689 6.96 17.08 16.21
N ARG A 690 6.10 17.95 15.68
CA ARG A 690 4.63 17.85 15.82
C ARG A 690 3.91 18.21 14.53
N VAL A 691 2.69 17.71 14.38
CA VAL A 691 1.75 18.10 13.33
C VAL A 691 0.37 18.34 13.94
N LEU A 692 -0.29 19.42 13.53
CA LEU A 692 -1.65 19.75 13.99
C LEU A 692 -2.66 19.30 12.93
N TYR A 693 -3.63 18.49 13.32
CA TYR A 693 -4.74 18.11 12.43
C TYR A 693 -5.81 19.20 12.49
N GLY A 694 -5.46 20.38 11.98
CA GLY A 694 -6.23 21.62 12.14
C GLY A 694 -7.55 21.68 11.35
N GLU A 695 -7.75 20.78 10.40
CA GLU A 695 -9.00 20.56 9.68
C GLU A 695 -10.05 19.80 10.53
N ASP A 696 -9.64 19.20 11.65
CA ASP A 696 -10.53 18.45 12.54
C ASP A 696 -11.30 17.36 11.76
N ILE A 697 -12.62 17.23 11.93
CA ILE A 697 -13.47 16.28 11.21
C ILE A 697 -13.63 16.57 9.70
N TYR A 698 -13.16 17.73 9.23
CA TYR A 698 -13.31 18.15 7.83
C TYR A 698 -12.16 17.57 6.99
N VAL A 699 -12.16 16.25 6.81
CA VAL A 699 -11.24 15.52 5.93
C VAL A 699 -11.97 15.13 4.64
N GLY A 700 -11.27 15.27 3.50
CA GLY A 700 -11.81 14.86 2.20
C GLY A 700 -13.02 15.68 1.76
N TYR A 701 -14.02 15.03 1.15
CA TYR A 701 -15.25 15.68 0.68
C TYR A 701 -15.97 16.48 1.76
N ARG A 702 -15.84 16.10 3.05
CA ARG A 702 -16.37 16.85 4.18
C ARG A 702 -15.87 18.30 4.18
N PHE A 703 -14.60 18.51 3.86
CA PHE A 703 -13.99 19.85 3.73
C PHE A 703 -14.46 20.58 2.49
N TYR A 704 -14.34 19.95 1.32
CA TYR A 704 -14.61 20.61 0.04
C TYR A 704 -16.07 21.07 -0.03
N GLU A 705 -17.01 20.23 0.42
CA GLU A 705 -18.41 20.59 0.49
C GLU A 705 -18.69 21.69 1.52
N ALA A 706 -18.14 21.58 2.74
CA ALA A 706 -18.38 22.58 3.79
C ALA A 706 -17.80 23.96 3.46
N THR A 707 -16.73 24.01 2.67
CA THR A 707 -16.06 25.25 2.25
C THR A 707 -16.48 25.72 0.85
N LEU A 708 -17.38 24.99 0.19
CA LEU A 708 -17.80 25.24 -1.20
C LEU A 708 -16.61 25.33 -2.17
N LYS A 709 -15.58 24.52 -1.90
CA LYS A 709 -14.36 24.47 -2.70
C LYS A 709 -14.53 23.45 -3.82
N ALA A 710 -14.31 23.88 -5.06
CA ALA A 710 -14.39 22.98 -6.21
C ALA A 710 -13.29 21.91 -6.15
N THR A 711 -13.65 20.70 -6.55
CA THR A 711 -12.74 19.59 -6.82
C THR A 711 -12.67 19.37 -8.34
N GLN A 712 -11.55 18.83 -8.81
CA GLN A 712 -11.43 18.36 -10.19
C GLN A 712 -12.36 17.16 -10.41
N PHE A 713 -12.38 16.23 -9.45
CA PHE A 713 -13.35 15.14 -9.38
C PHE A 713 -13.73 14.90 -7.90
N PRO A 714 -15.03 14.80 -7.57
CA PRO A 714 -15.48 14.63 -6.19
C PRO A 714 -15.36 13.17 -5.72
N PHE A 715 -15.40 12.98 -4.40
CA PHE A 715 -15.50 11.65 -3.78
C PHE A 715 -16.70 10.86 -4.34
N GLY A 716 -16.51 9.57 -4.57
CA GLY A 716 -17.51 8.67 -5.14
C GLY A 716 -17.78 8.89 -6.64
N HIS A 717 -17.04 9.76 -7.34
CA HIS A 717 -17.20 9.97 -8.79
C HIS A 717 -16.68 8.78 -9.61
N GLY A 718 -17.35 8.45 -10.71
CA GLY A 718 -16.89 7.48 -11.69
C GLY A 718 -17.96 7.16 -12.73
N LEU A 719 -17.59 7.26 -14.00
CA LEU A 719 -18.47 7.05 -15.14
C LEU A 719 -18.52 5.57 -15.54
N SER A 720 -19.50 5.26 -16.39
CA SER A 720 -19.72 3.94 -16.98
C SER A 720 -19.94 4.06 -18.49
N TYR A 721 -19.78 2.97 -19.24
CA TYR A 721 -20.22 2.88 -20.64
C TYR A 721 -21.72 2.65 -20.79
N THR A 722 -22.44 2.48 -19.68
CA THR A 722 -23.91 2.49 -19.64
C THR A 722 -24.40 3.61 -18.72
N THR A 723 -25.71 3.83 -18.67
CA THR A 723 -26.33 4.84 -17.80
C THR A 723 -27.25 4.18 -16.79
N PHE A 724 -27.35 4.77 -15.60
CA PHE A 724 -28.23 4.29 -14.54
C PHE A 724 -29.22 5.37 -14.11
N ARG A 725 -30.40 4.94 -13.68
CA ARG A 725 -31.40 5.79 -13.04
C ARG A 725 -31.75 5.22 -11.68
N LEU A 726 -31.72 6.08 -10.66
CA LEU A 726 -32.15 5.76 -9.31
C LEU A 726 -33.58 6.28 -9.12
N SER A 727 -34.47 5.47 -8.58
CA SER A 727 -35.86 5.83 -8.27
C SER A 727 -36.40 5.04 -7.07
N GLU A 728 -37.65 5.34 -6.67
CA GLU A 728 -38.38 4.58 -5.65
C GLU A 728 -37.61 4.43 -4.31
N LEU A 729 -37.11 5.54 -3.78
CA LEU A 729 -36.47 5.56 -2.46
C LEU A 729 -37.49 5.20 -1.37
N ALA A 730 -37.27 4.06 -0.71
CA ALA A 730 -37.99 3.63 0.47
C ALA A 730 -37.04 3.57 1.67
N VAL A 731 -37.51 4.08 2.82
CA VAL A 731 -36.73 4.16 4.04
C VAL A 731 -37.56 3.62 5.20
N THR A 732 -36.96 2.72 5.97
CA THR A 732 -37.53 2.20 7.21
C THR A 732 -36.50 2.33 8.32
N ASN A 733 -36.88 2.93 9.46
CA ASN A 733 -36.09 2.91 10.69
C ASN A 733 -36.91 2.20 11.77
N ASP A 734 -36.45 1.03 12.22
CA ASP A 734 -37.11 0.25 13.29
C ASP A 734 -36.61 0.61 14.71
N GLY A 735 -35.78 1.66 14.81
CA GLY A 735 -35.13 2.11 16.04
C GLY A 735 -33.77 1.46 16.31
N THR A 736 -33.47 0.33 15.67
CA THR A 736 -32.17 -0.36 15.70
C THR A 736 -31.45 -0.22 14.36
N ASN A 737 -32.16 -0.42 13.26
CA ASN A 737 -31.64 -0.41 11.91
C ASN A 737 -32.37 0.60 11.04
N LEU A 738 -31.58 1.34 10.28
CA LEU A 738 -32.00 2.13 9.14
C LEU A 738 -31.80 1.29 7.87
N THR A 739 -32.90 0.95 7.21
CA THR A 739 -32.90 0.25 5.92
C THR A 739 -33.28 1.24 4.82
N VAL A 740 -32.40 1.38 3.83
CA VAL A 740 -32.58 2.22 2.64
C VAL A 740 -32.67 1.33 1.41
N GLN A 741 -33.79 1.42 0.69
CA GLN A 741 -34.03 0.64 -0.53
C GLN A 741 -34.24 1.59 -1.71
N VAL A 742 -33.60 1.25 -2.83
CA VAL A 742 -33.61 2.09 -4.04
C VAL A 742 -33.75 1.17 -5.24
N LEU A 743 -34.66 1.51 -6.16
CA LEU A 743 -34.68 0.88 -7.47
C LEU A 743 -33.59 1.50 -8.34
N VAL A 744 -32.66 0.67 -8.81
CA VAL A 744 -31.62 1.07 -9.75
C VAL A 744 -31.91 0.39 -11.08
N GLU A 745 -32.10 1.19 -12.11
CA GLU A 745 -32.32 0.73 -13.49
C GLU A 745 -31.09 1.03 -14.33
N ASN A 746 -30.61 0.02 -15.07
CA ASN A 746 -29.65 0.23 -16.14
C ASN A 746 -30.40 0.63 -17.41
N THR A 747 -30.31 1.92 -17.75
CA THR A 747 -31.07 2.54 -18.85
C THR A 747 -30.35 2.50 -20.20
N GLY A 748 -29.11 2.00 -20.22
CA GLY A 748 -28.33 1.87 -21.45
C GLY A 748 -28.40 0.48 -22.10
N ASP A 749 -27.49 0.25 -23.03
CA ASP A 749 -27.43 -0.95 -23.90
C ASP A 749 -26.35 -1.95 -23.50
N ARG A 750 -25.63 -1.70 -22.40
CA ARG A 750 -24.56 -2.56 -21.88
C ARG A 750 -24.83 -2.96 -20.45
N ASN A 751 -24.47 -4.20 -20.10
CA ASN A 751 -24.39 -4.60 -18.71
C ASN A 751 -23.37 -3.71 -17.99
N GLY A 752 -23.64 -3.37 -16.74
CA GLY A 752 -22.74 -2.55 -15.93
C GLY A 752 -23.06 -2.70 -14.46
N SER A 753 -22.16 -2.18 -13.63
CA SER A 753 -22.36 -2.14 -12.18
C SER A 753 -22.45 -0.69 -11.72
N GLU A 754 -23.33 -0.42 -10.76
CA GLU A 754 -23.49 0.90 -10.13
C GLU A 754 -23.38 0.77 -8.61
N VAL A 755 -22.86 1.82 -7.98
CA VAL A 755 -22.71 1.97 -6.54
C VAL A 755 -23.75 2.94 -6.02
N VAL A 756 -24.69 2.42 -5.22
CA VAL A 756 -25.61 3.26 -4.45
C VAL A 756 -24.88 3.75 -3.21
N GLN A 757 -24.77 5.06 -3.06
CA GLN A 757 -24.11 5.73 -1.95
C GLN A 757 -25.16 6.42 -1.06
N VAL A 758 -25.19 6.10 0.23
CA VAL A 758 -26.16 6.63 1.19
C VAL A 758 -25.45 7.58 2.15
N TYR A 759 -25.81 8.86 2.05
CA TYR A 759 -25.31 9.94 2.90
C TYR A 759 -26.39 10.38 3.89
N ILE A 760 -25.97 10.75 5.10
CA ILE A 760 -26.86 11.27 6.15
C ILE A 760 -26.47 12.70 6.49
N ALA A 761 -27.47 13.56 6.68
CA ALA A 761 -27.30 14.94 7.15
C ALA A 761 -28.28 15.24 8.29
N GLN A 762 -27.79 15.82 9.38
CA GLN A 762 -28.64 16.28 10.48
C GLN A 762 -29.16 17.70 10.19
N ARG A 763 -30.45 17.98 10.43
CA ARG A 763 -31.06 19.29 10.09
C ARG A 763 -30.71 20.42 11.07
N ALA A 764 -30.68 20.13 12.36
CA ALA A 764 -30.47 21.11 13.43
C ALA A 764 -29.45 20.57 14.47
N PRO A 765 -28.20 20.31 14.05
CA PRO A 765 -27.19 19.78 14.96
C PRO A 765 -26.83 20.82 16.03
N CYS A 766 -26.67 20.39 17.30
CA CYS A 766 -26.21 21.31 18.34
C CYS A 766 -24.72 21.70 18.20
N VAL A 767 -23.95 20.92 17.44
CA VAL A 767 -22.56 21.19 17.04
C VAL A 767 -22.43 21.33 15.54
N LYS A 768 -21.36 21.95 15.04
CA LYS A 768 -21.09 21.91 13.60
C LYS A 768 -20.77 20.47 13.15
N ARG A 769 -21.35 20.06 12.02
CA ARG A 769 -21.08 18.77 11.35
C ARG A 769 -20.70 19.00 9.88
N PRO A 770 -20.17 18.00 9.17
CA PRO A 770 -20.12 18.02 7.71
C PRO A 770 -21.54 18.21 7.12
N LEU A 771 -21.63 18.73 5.88
CA LEU A 771 -22.94 18.93 5.23
C LEU A 771 -23.71 17.62 5.09
N LYS A 772 -22.99 16.53 4.84
CA LYS A 772 -23.47 15.16 4.84
C LYS A 772 -22.29 14.20 5.02
N GLU A 773 -22.57 12.98 5.43
CA GLU A 773 -21.57 11.94 5.66
C GLU A 773 -22.03 10.62 5.05
N LEU A 774 -21.14 9.91 4.35
CA LEU A 774 -21.39 8.55 3.90
C LEU A 774 -21.59 7.66 5.13
N LYS A 775 -22.70 6.91 5.17
CA LYS A 775 -22.99 5.95 6.25
C LYS A 775 -23.21 4.53 5.74
N GLY A 776 -23.38 4.33 4.43
CA GLY A 776 -23.47 3.01 3.82
C GLY A 776 -23.45 3.07 2.30
N PHE A 777 -23.17 1.92 1.68
CA PHE A 777 -23.15 1.77 0.23
C PHE A 777 -23.42 0.32 -0.17
N ALA A 778 -23.81 0.11 -1.42
CA ALA A 778 -23.89 -1.21 -2.03
C ALA A 778 -23.62 -1.11 -3.54
N LYS A 779 -22.94 -2.12 -4.09
CA LYS A 779 -22.66 -2.22 -5.53
C LYS A 779 -23.42 -3.39 -6.12
N GLU A 780 -24.09 -3.16 -7.24
CA GLU A 780 -24.86 -4.18 -7.94
C GLU A 780 -24.54 -4.19 -9.42
N ASN A 781 -24.37 -5.39 -9.99
CA ASN A 781 -24.33 -5.57 -11.44
C ASN A 781 -25.75 -5.70 -11.99
N ILE A 782 -26.08 -4.91 -13.01
CA ILE A 782 -27.42 -4.81 -13.58
C ILE A 782 -27.30 -4.96 -15.09
N ALA A 783 -28.02 -5.93 -15.65
CA ALA A 783 -28.05 -6.14 -17.09
C ALA A 783 -28.74 -4.97 -17.82
N ALA A 784 -28.40 -4.77 -19.09
CA ALA A 784 -28.98 -3.69 -19.90
C ALA A 784 -30.52 -3.76 -19.90
N GLY A 785 -31.16 -2.62 -19.67
CA GLY A 785 -32.63 -2.48 -19.60
C GLY A 785 -33.30 -3.18 -18.41
N GLN A 786 -32.54 -3.71 -17.45
CA GLN A 786 -33.08 -4.33 -16.23
C GLN A 786 -32.99 -3.38 -15.04
N SER A 787 -33.78 -3.67 -14.00
CA SER A 787 -33.74 -2.97 -12.73
C SER A 787 -33.54 -3.93 -11.56
N LYS A 788 -32.89 -3.46 -10.50
CA LYS A 788 -32.74 -4.17 -9.23
C LYS A 788 -33.08 -3.25 -8.07
N VAL A 789 -33.71 -3.80 -7.04
CA VAL A 789 -33.83 -3.11 -5.75
C VAL A 789 -32.53 -3.33 -4.97
N VAL A 790 -31.79 -2.26 -4.75
CA VAL A 790 -30.57 -2.26 -3.95
C VAL A 790 -30.93 -1.88 -2.52
N THR A 791 -30.46 -2.66 -1.55
CA THR A 791 -30.75 -2.45 -0.12
C THR A 791 -29.45 -2.17 0.63
N VAL A 792 -29.44 -1.09 1.42
CA VAL A 792 -28.36 -0.71 2.34
C VAL A 792 -28.93 -0.68 3.75
N THR A 793 -28.37 -1.47 4.64
CA THR A 793 -28.78 -1.55 6.05
C THR A 793 -27.66 -1.03 6.95
N ILE A 794 -28.00 -0.10 7.84
CA ILE A 794 -27.06 0.58 8.73
C ILE A 794 -27.68 0.56 10.13
N GLU A 795 -26.95 0.22 11.19
CA GLU A 795 -27.52 0.42 12.53
C GLU A 795 -27.73 1.92 12.77
N THR A 796 -28.90 2.28 13.26
CA THR A 796 -29.35 3.67 13.40
C THR A 796 -28.36 4.49 14.22
N LYS A 797 -27.75 3.91 15.28
CA LYS A 797 -26.74 4.61 16.08
C LYS A 797 -25.53 5.04 15.26
N TYR A 798 -25.05 4.22 14.32
CA TYR A 798 -23.90 4.57 13.47
C TYR A 798 -24.28 5.58 12.37
N ALA A 799 -25.54 5.54 11.92
CA ALA A 799 -26.05 6.48 10.92
C ALA A 799 -26.15 7.92 11.43
N THR A 800 -26.45 8.12 12.72
CA THR A 800 -26.81 9.44 13.28
C THR A 800 -25.78 10.03 14.24
N SER A 801 -24.83 9.23 14.74
CA SER A 801 -23.95 9.67 15.82
C SER A 801 -22.78 10.54 15.36
N TYR A 802 -22.38 11.43 16.26
CA TYR A 802 -21.10 12.14 16.29
C TYR A 802 -20.47 11.95 17.67
N TRP A 803 -19.19 12.31 17.83
CA TRP A 803 -18.51 12.24 19.12
C TRP A 803 -18.73 13.53 19.93
N ASP A 804 -19.33 13.37 21.11
CA ASP A 804 -19.55 14.43 22.10
C ASP A 804 -18.32 14.54 23.02
N GLU A 805 -17.46 15.52 22.75
CA GLU A 805 -16.23 15.77 23.51
C GLU A 805 -16.47 16.22 24.95
N GLU A 806 -17.64 16.76 25.29
CA GLU A 806 -17.94 17.13 26.68
C GLU A 806 -18.15 15.89 27.55
N ARG A 807 -18.71 14.83 26.96
CA ARG A 807 -19.06 13.59 27.67
C ARG A 807 -18.10 12.43 27.41
N ASP A 808 -17.17 12.57 26.46
CA ASP A 808 -16.34 11.49 25.95
C ASP A 808 -17.18 10.27 25.51
N THR A 809 -18.24 10.50 24.73
CA THR A 809 -19.13 9.44 24.23
C THR A 809 -19.64 9.75 22.83
N TRP A 810 -20.08 8.72 22.10
CA TRP A 810 -20.90 8.93 20.90
C TRP A 810 -22.30 9.37 21.30
N VAL A 811 -22.91 10.26 20.51
CA VAL A 811 -24.32 10.66 20.70
C VAL A 811 -25.11 10.60 19.41
N SER A 812 -26.16 9.79 19.41
CA SER A 812 -27.25 9.87 18.42
C SER A 812 -28.25 10.90 18.93
N GLU A 813 -28.11 12.13 18.47
CA GLU A 813 -28.92 13.26 18.93
C GLU A 813 -30.37 13.19 18.42
N LYS A 814 -31.34 13.58 19.26
CA LYS A 814 -32.73 13.83 18.86
C LYS A 814 -32.78 14.91 17.78
N ASP A 815 -33.19 14.52 16.58
CA ASP A 815 -33.46 15.45 15.48
C ASP A 815 -34.15 14.74 14.31
N THR A 816 -34.50 15.50 13.28
CA THR A 816 -34.76 14.97 11.95
C THR A 816 -33.45 14.86 11.17
N TYR A 817 -33.26 13.71 10.53
CA TYR A 817 -32.12 13.41 9.68
C TYR A 817 -32.60 13.25 8.23
N ASP A 818 -31.89 13.89 7.31
CA ASP A 818 -32.06 13.73 5.88
C ASP A 818 -31.21 12.54 5.39
N ILE A 819 -31.80 11.70 4.55
CA ILE A 819 -31.13 10.64 3.81
C ILE A 819 -31.00 11.12 2.38
N LEU A 820 -29.76 11.18 1.90
CA LEU A 820 -29.39 11.67 0.59
C LEU A 820 -28.74 10.50 -0.16
N VAL A 821 -29.35 10.08 -1.27
CA VAL A 821 -28.88 8.93 -2.03
C VAL A 821 -28.50 9.33 -3.44
N GLY A 822 -27.35 8.85 -3.89
CA GLY A 822 -26.81 9.09 -5.22
C GLY A 822 -25.73 8.10 -5.61
N THR A 823 -24.99 8.46 -6.65
CA THR A 823 -23.89 7.66 -7.23
C THR A 823 -22.53 8.36 -7.14
N THR A 824 -22.50 9.56 -6.54
CA THR A 824 -21.33 10.36 -6.18
C THR A 824 -21.71 11.34 -5.05
N SER A 825 -20.73 11.82 -4.27
CA SER A 825 -20.98 12.83 -3.24
C SER A 825 -21.53 14.15 -3.80
N ALA A 826 -21.20 14.50 -5.05
CA ALA A 826 -21.66 15.74 -5.67
C ALA A 826 -23.12 15.71 -6.14
N GLU A 827 -23.71 14.52 -6.33
CA GLU A 827 -25.05 14.36 -6.91
C GLU A 827 -25.86 13.30 -6.14
N THR A 828 -26.79 13.76 -5.31
CA THR A 828 -27.70 12.93 -4.51
C THR A 828 -29.16 13.23 -4.88
N PRO A 829 -29.67 12.69 -6.02
CA PRO A 829 -30.96 13.08 -6.58
C PRO A 829 -32.16 12.61 -5.75
N LEU A 830 -31.99 11.58 -4.91
CA LEU A 830 -33.05 11.05 -4.06
C LEU A 830 -32.87 11.54 -2.62
N LYS A 831 -33.98 11.99 -2.02
CA LYS A 831 -34.01 12.49 -0.65
C LYS A 831 -35.20 11.91 0.11
N ALA A 832 -34.94 11.49 1.34
CA ALA A 832 -35.96 11.14 2.33
C ALA A 832 -35.55 11.71 3.69
N SER A 833 -36.37 11.52 4.72
CA SER A 833 -36.01 11.86 6.09
C SER A 833 -36.62 10.91 7.10
N PHE A 834 -35.99 10.80 8.26
CA PHE A 834 -36.49 10.06 9.41
C PHE A 834 -36.18 10.83 10.69
N GLU A 835 -36.84 10.46 11.79
CA GLU A 835 -36.68 11.13 13.09
C GLU A 835 -35.99 10.22 14.09
N ILE A 836 -35.17 10.84 14.95
CA ILE A 836 -34.72 10.28 16.23
C ILE A 836 -35.47 11.05 17.31
N GLU A 837 -36.33 10.35 18.06
CA GLU A 837 -37.21 10.99 19.05
C GLU A 837 -36.49 11.40 20.34
N GLU A 838 -35.40 10.71 20.67
CA GLU A 838 -34.63 10.88 21.91
C GLU A 838 -33.13 10.75 21.67
N SER A 839 -32.35 11.63 22.31
CA SER A 839 -30.89 11.56 22.28
C SER A 839 -30.40 10.34 23.06
N LYS A 840 -29.47 9.58 22.48
CA LYS A 840 -28.85 8.40 23.12
C LYS A 840 -27.34 8.51 23.07
N TRP A 841 -26.69 8.28 24.21
CA TRP A 841 -25.24 8.24 24.32
C TRP A 841 -24.75 6.81 24.41
N TRP A 842 -23.61 6.51 23.80
CA TRP A 842 -23.04 5.17 23.77
C TRP A 842 -21.52 5.19 23.63
N LEU A 843 -20.91 4.07 23.99
CA LEU A 843 -19.48 3.77 23.87
C LEU A 843 -19.31 2.33 23.39
N GLY A 844 -18.15 2.02 22.82
CA GLY A 844 -17.84 0.66 22.38
C GLY A 844 -18.35 0.34 20.99
N LEU A 845 -18.95 -0.84 20.82
CA LEU A 845 -19.42 -1.37 19.52
C LEU A 845 -20.93 -1.58 19.50
#